data_AF-A0A2E7CYN1-F1
#
_entry.id   AF-A0A2E7CYN1-F1
#
_cell.length_a   1.000
_cell.length_b   1.000
_cell.length_c   1.000
_cell.angle_alpha   90.00
_cell.angle_beta   90.00
_cell.angle_gamma   90.00
#
_symmetry.space_group_name_H-M   'P 1'
#
loop_
_entity.id
_entity.type
_entity.pdbx_description
1 polymer ?
#
loop_
_entity_poly.entity_id
_entity_poly.type
_entity_poly.pdbx_seq_one_letter_code
_entity_poly.pdbx_strand_id
1 'polypeptide(L)'
;MDTSTSLLNIRPNKNGVVSIPLEELGGHQHIHVVAVDPQQTVYRSLSRAESEDVEFKDLRLVRHLPLDKHFTQQKQVSVVKAGGKFKLADISSSRFEAYDSLSKVFSLYVALSSNQQLVEFGFLMNWPNMKLDEKKKLYSKYACHELSFFLMKKDRKFFDSVIKPYLANKHHKTFMDDFLLRSDLGKYRQPWQYSRLNTVERILLAERLKGESKFTRQFVGDQLAMLPPNLEQAEFLYNSALASNALATDDDFGFKTEKAAAKVQEREAFRLERKLSAGRGQVAGGEPAAGAAPSDDADAVESLKSAPKRPAASNSAKEANGRSRSSRFGGGKYGAMQAGPAPGGMGGMGGGGFFSRDKALRKQARQYYQKLDKTQEWAENNYYHLPIESQNAQLVAVNKFWNDYAGRDADQPFFSEHFTNASRNFTEMMLALAVIDLPFAAKKHESDFKDGEMNLLAGSSMVVFHQEIRAAELAEGQTPILVSQNFFRNNDRFRMINGERVDKYVTDEFLTHTVYGCQVVVTNPTSSRQKLNVLLQVPQGAVPVLNSKYTRSVPMNLNPLSTQTLEYHFYFPATGNYPHYPVHVAKSERLIAFAEPSHLKVVETPSTIDKQSWNFVSQDGSEEDVINYLRNQNLLPIR
;
A
#
# COMPACT_ATOMS: atom_id res chain seq x y z
N MET A 1 3.14 -4.84 29.86
CA MET A 1 3.46 -4.12 31.10
C MET A 1 3.58 -2.65 30.78
N ASP A 2 2.82 -1.82 31.49
CA ASP A 2 2.77 -0.38 31.21
C ASP A 2 4.12 0.27 31.49
N THR A 3 4.59 1.07 30.53
CA THR A 3 5.89 1.75 30.60
C THR A 3 5.89 2.95 31.52
N SER A 4 4.70 3.37 31.95
CA SER A 4 4.46 4.39 32.93
C SER A 4 3.12 4.13 33.62
N THR A 5 3.06 4.26 34.93
CA THR A 5 1.80 4.33 35.65
C THR A 5 1.34 5.80 35.73
N SER A 6 0.10 6.06 35.32
CA SER A 6 -0.50 7.40 35.33
C SER A 6 -1.66 7.48 36.32
N LEU A 7 -1.54 8.33 37.33
CA LEU A 7 -2.61 8.63 38.28
C LEU A 7 -3.18 10.01 37.94
N LEU A 8 -4.40 10.03 37.41
CA LEU A 8 -5.03 11.24 36.87
C LEU A 8 -6.12 11.77 37.80
N ASN A 9 -6.35 13.09 37.76
CA ASN A 9 -7.45 13.76 38.47
C ASN A 9 -7.48 13.54 40.00
N ILE A 10 -6.31 13.34 40.62
CA ILE A 10 -6.20 13.15 42.06
C ILE A 10 -6.62 14.43 42.78
N ARG A 11 -7.55 14.31 43.72
CA ARG A 11 -8.08 15.45 44.45
C ARG A 11 -7.25 15.71 45.71
N PRO A 12 -6.80 16.95 45.95
CA PRO A 12 -6.16 17.30 47.21
C PRO A 12 -7.16 17.20 48.37
N ASN A 13 -6.64 16.93 49.56
CA ASN A 13 -7.43 17.00 50.79
C ASN A 13 -7.76 18.46 51.18
N LYS A 14 -8.44 18.65 52.32
CA LYS A 14 -8.84 19.98 52.83
C LYS A 14 -7.66 20.94 53.06
N ASN A 15 -6.43 20.44 53.15
CA ASN A 15 -5.22 21.21 53.36
C ASN A 15 -4.39 21.39 52.07
N GLY A 16 -4.92 21.01 50.90
CA GLY A 16 -4.20 21.11 49.62
C GLY A 16 -3.17 20.00 49.39
N VAL A 17 -3.15 18.96 50.23
CA VAL A 17 -2.16 17.87 50.14
C VAL A 17 -2.73 16.68 49.39
N VAL A 18 -1.94 16.14 48.45
CA VAL A 18 -2.20 14.87 47.78
C VAL A 18 -1.25 13.83 48.35
N SER A 19 -1.77 12.68 48.78
CA SER A 19 -0.99 11.54 49.27
C SER A 19 -1.28 10.34 48.38
N ILE A 20 -0.22 9.78 47.81
CA ILE A 20 -0.29 8.64 46.89
C ILE A 20 0.46 7.47 47.54
N PRO A 21 -0.18 6.31 47.76
CA PRO A 21 0.51 5.10 48.20
C PRO A 21 1.59 4.69 47.20
N LEU A 22 2.79 4.33 47.69
CA LEU A 22 3.91 3.95 46.81
C LEU A 22 3.63 2.68 45.99
N GLU A 23 2.76 1.81 46.50
CA GLU A 23 2.29 0.60 45.81
C GLU A 23 1.55 0.93 44.50
N GLU A 24 0.82 2.05 44.46
CA GLU A 24 0.12 2.53 43.25
C GLU A 24 1.09 3.02 42.17
N LEU A 25 2.36 3.27 42.50
CA LEU A 25 3.40 3.69 41.56
C LEU A 25 4.23 2.50 41.04
N GLY A 26 3.98 1.28 41.53
CA GLY A 26 4.71 0.08 41.17
C GLY A 26 6.23 0.21 41.33
N GLY A 27 6.98 -0.53 40.51
CA GLY A 27 8.45 -0.47 40.44
C GLY A 27 9.03 0.79 39.76
N HIS A 28 8.19 1.74 39.30
CA HIS A 28 8.68 2.88 38.54
C HIS A 28 9.50 3.87 39.40
N GLN A 29 10.58 4.40 38.81
CA GLN A 29 11.60 5.17 39.55
C GLN A 29 11.57 6.67 39.28
N HIS A 30 11.19 7.11 38.07
CA HIS A 30 11.01 8.54 37.76
C HIS A 30 9.54 8.90 37.86
N ILE A 31 9.21 9.74 38.84
CA ILE A 31 7.85 10.25 39.02
C ILE A 31 7.79 11.66 38.45
N HIS A 32 6.79 11.87 37.60
CA HIS A 32 6.42 13.16 37.05
C HIS A 32 5.11 13.59 37.71
N VAL A 33 5.13 14.74 38.39
CA VAL A 33 3.95 15.34 39.01
C VAL A 33 3.60 16.59 38.23
N VAL A 34 2.39 16.61 37.66
CA VAL A 34 1.86 17.76 36.93
C VAL A 34 0.57 18.19 37.61
N ALA A 35 0.48 19.47 37.97
CA ALA A 35 -0.74 20.10 38.45
C ALA A 35 -1.18 21.16 37.43
N VAL A 36 -2.43 21.10 37.01
CA VAL A 36 -3.01 21.97 35.98
C VAL A 36 -4.27 22.62 36.53
N ASP A 37 -4.38 23.94 36.38
CA ASP A 37 -5.61 24.71 36.55
C ASP A 37 -5.89 25.54 35.26
N PRO A 38 -7.02 26.26 35.16
CA PRO A 38 -7.34 27.04 33.95
C PRO A 38 -6.36 28.17 33.58
N GLN A 39 -5.48 28.58 34.49
CA GLN A 39 -4.55 29.70 34.33
C GLN A 39 -3.08 29.29 34.43
N GLN A 40 -2.75 28.18 35.08
CA GLN A 40 -1.40 27.78 35.43
C GLN A 40 -1.17 26.26 35.27
N THR A 41 0.07 25.91 34.96
CA THR A 41 0.56 24.53 34.98
C THR A 41 1.89 24.50 35.72
N VAL A 42 1.97 23.63 36.73
CA VAL A 42 3.18 23.44 37.54
C VAL A 42 3.65 22.00 37.40
N TYR A 43 4.95 21.82 37.25
CA TYR A 43 5.58 20.52 37.05
C TYR A 43 6.72 20.30 38.03
N ARG A 44 6.80 19.10 38.59
CA ARG A 44 7.93 18.64 39.38
C ARG A 44 8.26 17.20 39.04
N SER A 45 9.53 16.84 39.14
CA SER A 45 9.97 15.45 39.04
C SER A 45 10.74 15.04 40.29
N LEU A 46 10.67 13.77 40.62
CA LEU A 46 11.52 13.14 41.63
C LEU A 46 11.95 11.75 41.17
N SER A 47 13.10 11.32 41.68
CA SER A 47 13.64 9.98 41.45
C SER A 47 13.55 9.17 42.74
N ARG A 48 13.02 7.96 42.66
CA ARG A 48 13.06 6.96 43.74
C ARG A 48 14.37 6.19 43.68
N ALA A 49 14.70 5.55 44.80
CA ALA A 49 15.77 4.56 44.83
C ALA A 49 15.47 3.41 43.85
N GLU A 50 16.52 2.73 43.43
CA GLU A 50 16.41 1.59 42.54
C GLU A 50 15.56 0.49 43.20
N SER A 51 14.50 0.08 42.53
CA SER A 51 13.61 -1.01 42.95
C SER A 51 14.05 -2.31 42.29
N GLU A 52 14.11 -3.39 43.06
CA GLU A 52 14.41 -4.74 42.55
C GLU A 52 13.23 -5.34 41.78
N ASP A 53 12.00 -4.93 42.11
CA ASP A 53 10.75 -5.37 41.47
C ASP A 53 10.49 -4.73 40.08
N VAL A 54 11.53 -4.20 39.43
CA VAL A 54 11.39 -3.64 38.08
C VAL A 54 11.53 -4.76 37.07
N GLU A 55 10.38 -5.27 36.65
CA GLU A 55 10.28 -5.88 35.34
C GLU A 55 10.43 -4.81 34.25
N PHE A 56 10.98 -5.28 33.18
CA PHE A 56 11.86 -4.56 32.29
C PHE A 56 11.65 -5.49 31.04
N LYS A 57 11.83 -5.08 29.78
CA LYS A 57 11.67 -6.07 28.66
C LYS A 57 12.99 -6.53 27.95
N ASP A 58 13.08 -7.69 27.26
CA ASP A 58 14.28 -8.24 26.53
C ASP A 58 14.28 -7.99 25.01
N LEU A 59 15.24 -7.21 24.53
CA LEU A 59 15.32 -6.78 23.14
C LEU A 59 15.58 -7.79 22.12
N ARG A 60 16.32 -8.79 22.54
CA ARG A 60 17.05 -9.56 21.58
C ARG A 60 16.02 -10.20 20.69
N LEU A 61 16.45 -10.61 19.51
CA LEU A 61 15.63 -11.53 18.77
C LEU A 61 15.51 -12.83 19.60
N VAL A 62 14.40 -12.99 20.33
CA VAL A 62 14.13 -14.17 21.16
C VAL A 62 13.66 -15.31 20.27
N ARG A 63 12.66 -15.04 19.42
CA ARG A 63 12.11 -15.98 18.45
C ARG A 63 12.70 -15.69 17.08
N HIS A 64 13.52 -16.62 16.59
CA HIS A 64 14.07 -16.57 15.23
C HIS A 64 13.31 -17.54 14.31
N LEU A 65 13.51 -17.41 13.01
CA LEU A 65 12.97 -18.37 12.05
C LEU A 65 13.74 -19.71 12.17
N PRO A 66 13.05 -20.86 12.15
CA PRO A 66 13.69 -22.18 12.19
C PRO A 66 14.75 -22.33 11.09
N LEU A 67 15.97 -22.75 11.46
CA LEU A 67 17.10 -22.85 10.52
C LEU A 67 16.97 -24.02 9.53
N ASP A 68 16.18 -25.02 9.87
CA ASP A 68 15.90 -26.23 9.09
C ASP A 68 14.79 -26.05 8.05
N LYS A 69 14.15 -24.87 8.04
CA LYS A 69 13.04 -24.54 7.15
C LYS A 69 13.31 -23.26 6.40
N HIS A 70 12.69 -23.17 5.24
CA HIS A 70 12.78 -21.99 4.39
C HIS A 70 11.52 -21.15 4.52
N PHE A 71 11.72 -19.84 4.58
CA PHE A 71 10.64 -18.86 4.66
C PHE A 71 10.77 -17.80 3.57
N THR A 72 9.63 -17.34 3.08
CA THR A 72 9.51 -16.19 2.20
C THR A 72 8.38 -15.30 2.68
N GLN A 73 8.42 -14.03 2.29
CA GLN A 73 7.28 -13.16 2.49
C GLN A 73 6.27 -13.40 1.38
N GLN A 74 5.06 -13.80 1.76
CA GLN A 74 3.99 -14.21 0.87
C GLN A 74 2.83 -13.21 0.95
N LYS A 75 2.16 -12.98 -0.18
CA LYS A 75 0.99 -12.11 -0.28
C LYS A 75 -0.23 -13.01 -0.36
N GLN A 76 -1.17 -12.82 0.54
CA GLN A 76 -2.32 -13.69 0.69
C GLN A 76 -3.59 -12.85 0.74
N VAL A 77 -4.64 -13.40 0.15
CA VAL A 77 -5.99 -12.88 0.30
C VAL A 77 -6.82 -14.03 0.85
N SER A 78 -7.61 -13.78 1.88
CA SER A 78 -8.38 -14.84 2.55
C SER A 78 -9.80 -14.38 2.77
N VAL A 79 -10.76 -15.22 2.39
CA VAL A 79 -12.18 -14.99 2.70
C VAL A 79 -12.48 -15.58 4.07
N VAL A 80 -12.87 -14.73 5.02
CA VAL A 80 -13.29 -15.14 6.36
C VAL A 80 -14.79 -14.96 6.45
N LYS A 81 -15.54 -16.07 6.51
CA LYS A 81 -17.01 -16.04 6.66
C LYS A 81 -17.40 -15.57 8.05
N ALA A 82 -18.63 -15.09 8.23
CA ALA A 82 -19.19 -14.80 9.55
C ALA A 82 -19.08 -16.00 10.49
N GLY A 83 -18.61 -15.77 11.72
CA GLY A 83 -18.25 -16.80 12.71
C GLY A 83 -16.90 -17.49 12.46
N GLY A 84 -16.23 -17.19 11.35
CA GLY A 84 -14.93 -17.75 10.99
C GLY A 84 -13.79 -17.19 11.84
N LYS A 85 -12.75 -18.01 12.02
CA LYS A 85 -11.51 -17.61 12.70
C LYS A 85 -10.42 -17.31 11.68
N PHE A 86 -9.64 -16.28 11.94
CA PHE A 86 -8.44 -15.91 11.19
C PHE A 86 -7.28 -15.75 12.16
N LYS A 87 -6.10 -16.23 11.77
CA LYS A 87 -4.89 -16.17 12.59
C LYS A 87 -3.75 -15.58 11.78
N LEU A 88 -3.02 -14.65 12.37
CA LEU A 88 -1.75 -14.12 11.86
C LEU A 88 -0.64 -14.49 12.86
N ALA A 89 0.37 -15.21 12.40
CA ALA A 89 1.39 -15.80 13.28
C ALA A 89 2.43 -14.80 13.82
N ASP A 90 2.65 -13.69 13.12
CA ASP A 90 3.59 -12.65 13.56
C ASP A 90 3.09 -11.27 13.12
N ILE A 91 2.68 -10.44 14.08
CA ILE A 91 2.16 -9.09 13.83
C ILE A 91 3.27 -8.09 13.46
N SER A 92 4.50 -8.27 13.98
CA SER A 92 5.53 -7.25 13.88
C SER A 92 6.05 -7.12 12.45
N SER A 93 6.23 -8.26 11.77
CA SER A 93 6.69 -8.35 10.38
C SER A 93 5.55 -8.38 9.35
N SER A 94 4.30 -8.66 9.76
CA SER A 94 3.17 -8.80 8.82
C SER A 94 2.43 -7.50 8.52
N ARG A 95 1.74 -7.45 7.37
CA ARG A 95 0.77 -6.38 7.03
C ARG A 95 -0.62 -6.98 6.93
N PHE A 96 -1.64 -6.20 7.25
CA PHE A 96 -3.02 -6.65 7.33
C PHE A 96 -3.95 -5.51 6.91
N GLU A 97 -4.96 -5.82 6.10
CA GLU A 97 -6.10 -4.97 5.77
C GLU A 97 -7.34 -5.84 5.56
N ALA A 98 -8.49 -5.45 6.13
CA ALA A 98 -9.71 -6.22 6.04
C ALA A 98 -10.88 -5.43 5.42
N TYR A 99 -11.50 -6.03 4.40
CA TYR A 99 -12.68 -5.53 3.72
C TYR A 99 -13.92 -6.27 4.23
N ASP A 100 -14.51 -5.72 5.29
CA ASP A 100 -15.65 -6.28 6.02
C ASP A 100 -17.02 -5.72 5.59
N SER A 101 -17.03 -4.76 4.66
CA SER A 101 -18.23 -4.05 4.21
C SER A 101 -18.11 -3.56 2.78
N LEU A 102 -19.26 -3.38 2.13
CA LEU A 102 -19.37 -2.78 0.79
C LEU A 102 -18.75 -1.39 0.76
N SER A 103 -18.88 -0.62 1.84
CA SER A 103 -18.30 0.73 1.97
C SER A 103 -16.79 0.70 1.84
N LYS A 104 -16.09 -0.26 2.46
CA LYS A 104 -14.62 -0.40 2.32
C LYS A 104 -14.21 -0.80 0.90
N VAL A 105 -14.96 -1.70 0.26
CA VAL A 105 -14.70 -2.10 -1.14
C VAL A 105 -14.95 -0.92 -2.11
N PHE A 106 -16.04 -0.17 -1.91
CA PHE A 106 -16.35 1.01 -2.68
C PHE A 106 -15.24 2.06 -2.58
N SER A 107 -14.77 2.35 -1.36
CA SER A 107 -13.65 3.27 -1.13
C SER A 107 -12.37 2.81 -1.84
N LEU A 108 -12.08 1.51 -1.83
CA LEU A 108 -10.95 0.97 -2.60
C LEU A 108 -11.12 1.19 -4.10
N TYR A 109 -12.30 0.93 -4.66
CA TYR A 109 -12.57 1.17 -6.08
C TYR A 109 -12.45 2.65 -6.46
N VAL A 110 -12.90 3.56 -5.61
CA VAL A 110 -12.68 5.00 -5.80
C VAL A 110 -11.18 5.32 -5.81
N ALA A 111 -10.41 4.77 -4.87
CA ALA A 111 -8.96 4.98 -4.80
C ALA A 111 -8.20 4.40 -6.00
N LEU A 112 -8.57 3.20 -6.47
CA LEU A 112 -7.92 2.52 -7.59
C LEU A 112 -8.22 3.18 -8.94
N SER A 113 -9.45 3.62 -9.15
CA SER A 113 -9.92 4.09 -10.47
C SER A 113 -9.91 5.61 -10.61
N SER A 114 -9.98 6.37 -9.50
CA SER A 114 -10.23 7.81 -9.51
C SER A 114 -11.46 8.21 -10.36
N ASN A 115 -12.43 7.30 -10.50
CA ASN A 115 -13.58 7.48 -11.37
C ASN A 115 -14.64 8.37 -10.72
N GLN A 116 -14.87 9.56 -11.28
CA GLN A 116 -15.83 10.54 -10.76
C GLN A 116 -17.28 10.02 -10.76
N GLN A 117 -17.66 9.21 -11.77
CA GLN A 117 -19.01 8.62 -11.82
C GLN A 117 -19.22 7.67 -10.65
N LEU A 118 -18.22 6.88 -10.25
CA LEU A 118 -18.36 6.02 -9.08
C LEU A 118 -18.61 6.85 -7.80
N VAL A 119 -17.89 7.96 -7.63
CA VAL A 119 -18.07 8.88 -6.49
C VAL A 119 -19.49 9.43 -6.43
N GLU A 120 -20.10 9.78 -7.57
CA GLU A 120 -21.50 10.22 -7.63
C GLU A 120 -22.47 9.17 -7.07
N PHE A 121 -22.13 7.88 -7.20
CA PHE A 121 -22.92 6.75 -6.70
C PHE A 121 -22.62 6.38 -5.24
N GLY A 122 -21.82 7.18 -4.52
CA GLY A 122 -21.52 6.96 -3.10
C GLY A 122 -22.75 6.90 -2.20
N PHE A 123 -23.87 7.48 -2.64
CA PHE A 123 -25.18 7.37 -1.96
C PHE A 123 -25.62 5.92 -1.74
N LEU A 124 -25.17 4.97 -2.57
CA LEU A 124 -25.51 3.55 -2.45
C LEU A 124 -25.02 2.94 -1.14
N MET A 125 -23.90 3.42 -0.59
CA MET A 125 -23.37 2.88 0.66
C MET A 125 -24.30 3.16 1.85
N ASN A 126 -25.13 4.20 1.75
CA ASN A 126 -26.16 4.54 2.75
C ASN A 126 -27.58 4.16 2.30
N TRP A 127 -27.74 3.43 1.19
CA TRP A 127 -29.06 3.08 0.62
C TRP A 127 -30.03 2.42 1.60
N PRO A 128 -29.63 1.47 2.47
CA PRO A 128 -30.55 0.83 3.41
C PRO A 128 -31.20 1.81 4.41
N ASN A 129 -30.52 2.91 4.73
CA ASN A 129 -30.96 3.89 5.72
C ASN A 129 -31.82 5.02 5.11
N MET A 130 -31.96 5.06 3.78
CA MET A 130 -32.71 6.10 3.08
C MET A 130 -34.22 5.87 3.12
N LYS A 131 -34.98 6.96 3.15
CA LYS A 131 -36.44 6.94 3.02
C LYS A 131 -36.86 6.61 1.60
N LEU A 132 -38.06 6.05 1.43
CA LEU A 132 -38.55 5.61 0.11
C LEU A 132 -38.61 6.73 -0.93
N ASP A 133 -39.04 7.94 -0.55
CA ASP A 133 -39.13 9.08 -1.47
C ASP A 133 -37.75 9.56 -1.95
N GLU A 134 -36.75 9.48 -1.08
CA GLU A 134 -35.36 9.79 -1.41
C GLU A 134 -34.80 8.74 -2.38
N LYS A 135 -35.02 7.45 -2.10
CA LYS A 135 -34.66 6.34 -2.99
C LYS A 135 -35.26 6.51 -4.39
N LYS A 136 -36.53 6.91 -4.48
CA LYS A 136 -37.21 7.19 -5.76
C LYS A 136 -36.58 8.37 -6.51
N LYS A 137 -36.27 9.47 -5.82
CA LYS A 137 -35.60 10.64 -6.42
C LYS A 137 -34.21 10.28 -6.96
N LEU A 138 -33.42 9.56 -6.17
CA LEU A 138 -32.09 9.12 -6.57
C LEU A 138 -32.16 8.14 -7.75
N TYR A 139 -33.06 7.15 -7.69
CA TYR A 139 -33.25 6.22 -8.80
C TYR A 139 -33.70 6.95 -10.07
N SER A 140 -34.65 7.89 -9.98
CA SER A 140 -35.09 8.66 -11.15
C SER A 140 -33.96 9.48 -11.79
N LYS A 141 -33.00 9.95 -11.00
CA LYS A 141 -31.86 10.73 -11.49
C LYS A 141 -30.77 9.84 -12.11
N TYR A 142 -30.51 8.67 -11.51
CA TYR A 142 -29.38 7.81 -11.82
C TYR A 142 -29.78 6.48 -12.48
N ALA A 143 -30.98 6.37 -13.05
CA ALA A 143 -31.49 5.13 -13.62
C ALA A 143 -30.57 4.61 -14.72
N CYS A 144 -30.00 3.43 -14.49
CA CYS A 144 -29.15 2.68 -15.40
C CYS A 144 -29.16 1.18 -15.07
N HIS A 145 -28.55 0.37 -15.94
CA HIS A 145 -28.40 -1.07 -15.78
C HIS A 145 -27.60 -1.44 -14.53
N GLU A 146 -26.51 -0.73 -14.24
CA GLU A 146 -25.68 -0.93 -13.06
C GLU A 146 -26.50 -0.79 -11.78
N LEU A 147 -27.22 0.32 -11.65
CA LEU A 147 -28.05 0.61 -10.49
C LEU A 147 -29.21 -0.39 -10.36
N SER A 148 -29.87 -0.70 -11.47
CA SER A 148 -31.00 -1.63 -11.49
C SER A 148 -30.57 -3.03 -11.04
N PHE A 149 -29.40 -3.50 -11.52
CA PHE A 149 -28.84 -4.79 -11.13
C PHE A 149 -28.35 -4.79 -9.67
N PHE A 150 -27.70 -3.72 -9.22
CA PHE A 150 -27.32 -3.55 -7.81
C PHE A 150 -28.53 -3.65 -6.89
N LEU A 151 -29.61 -2.91 -7.19
CA LEU A 151 -30.83 -2.91 -6.38
C LEU A 151 -31.59 -4.23 -6.49
N MET A 152 -31.55 -4.92 -7.64
CA MET A 152 -32.09 -6.27 -7.75
C MET A 152 -31.43 -7.23 -6.74
N LYS A 153 -30.11 -7.12 -6.54
CA LYS A 153 -29.34 -7.97 -5.63
C LYS A 153 -29.43 -7.53 -4.17
N LYS A 154 -29.39 -6.22 -3.90
CA LYS A 154 -29.24 -5.66 -2.54
C LYS A 154 -30.54 -5.14 -1.91
N ASP A 155 -31.54 -4.76 -2.70
CA ASP A 155 -32.84 -4.27 -2.22
C ASP A 155 -33.97 -4.78 -3.14
N ARG A 156 -34.22 -6.10 -3.06
CA ARG A 156 -35.19 -6.80 -3.91
C ARG A 156 -36.59 -6.19 -3.82
N LYS A 157 -37.00 -5.72 -2.64
CA LYS A 157 -38.31 -5.11 -2.40
C LYS A 157 -38.48 -3.81 -3.18
N PHE A 158 -37.48 -2.93 -3.16
CA PHE A 158 -37.50 -1.72 -3.98
C PHE A 158 -37.47 -2.04 -5.47
N PHE A 159 -36.65 -3.02 -5.88
CA PHE A 159 -36.56 -3.45 -7.27
C PHE A 159 -37.92 -3.95 -7.81
N ASP A 160 -38.58 -4.87 -7.11
CA ASP A 160 -39.84 -5.46 -7.59
C ASP A 160 -41.00 -4.45 -7.61
N SER A 161 -41.01 -3.48 -6.68
CA SER A 161 -42.09 -2.48 -6.58
C SER A 161 -41.93 -1.25 -7.48
N VAL A 162 -40.70 -0.80 -7.73
CA VAL A 162 -40.43 0.46 -8.45
C VAL A 162 -39.75 0.20 -9.80
N ILE A 163 -38.68 -0.60 -9.82
CA ILE A 163 -37.80 -0.75 -10.99
C ILE A 163 -38.43 -1.69 -12.02
N LYS A 164 -38.94 -2.84 -11.58
CA LYS A 164 -39.49 -3.86 -12.47
C LYS A 164 -40.66 -3.35 -13.34
N PRO A 165 -41.66 -2.60 -12.81
CA PRO A 165 -42.71 -2.01 -13.64
C PRO A 165 -42.16 -0.99 -14.64
N TYR A 166 -41.15 -0.22 -14.25
CA TYR A 166 -40.50 0.75 -15.14
C TYR A 166 -39.80 0.04 -16.31
N LEU A 167 -38.99 -0.99 -16.03
CA LEU A 167 -38.30 -1.77 -17.07
C LEU A 167 -39.27 -2.50 -18.02
N ALA A 168 -40.44 -2.92 -17.52
CA ALA A 168 -41.44 -3.58 -18.36
C ALA A 168 -41.97 -2.64 -19.48
N ASN A 169 -42.12 -1.36 -19.16
CA ASN A 169 -42.60 -0.32 -20.07
C ASN A 169 -41.51 0.28 -20.97
N LYS A 170 -40.25 -0.16 -20.81
CA LYS A 170 -39.12 0.28 -21.62
C LYS A 170 -39.33 -0.08 -23.10
N HIS A 171 -39.11 0.88 -24.01
CA HIS A 171 -39.35 0.69 -25.44
C HIS A 171 -38.33 -0.28 -26.06
N HIS A 172 -37.03 -0.04 -25.84
CA HIS A 172 -35.96 -0.89 -26.33
C HIS A 172 -35.31 -1.69 -25.20
N LYS A 173 -35.64 -2.99 -25.12
CA LYS A 173 -35.09 -3.89 -24.11
C LYS A 173 -33.75 -4.47 -24.56
N THR A 174 -32.73 -4.32 -23.73
CA THR A 174 -31.41 -4.95 -23.88
C THR A 174 -31.37 -6.30 -23.14
N PHE A 175 -30.23 -6.98 -23.21
CA PHE A 175 -30.01 -8.22 -22.44
C PHE A 175 -30.28 -8.02 -20.94
N MET A 176 -29.75 -6.94 -20.36
CA MET A 176 -29.89 -6.70 -18.93
C MET A 176 -31.35 -6.49 -18.54
N ASP A 177 -32.13 -5.77 -19.34
CA ASP A 177 -33.56 -5.58 -19.09
C ASP A 177 -34.32 -6.91 -19.10
N ASP A 178 -34.09 -7.74 -20.12
CA ASP A 178 -34.74 -9.04 -20.25
C ASP A 178 -34.33 -10.00 -19.11
N PHE A 179 -33.05 -9.96 -18.71
CA PHE A 179 -32.57 -10.73 -17.56
C PHE A 179 -33.27 -10.31 -16.26
N LEU A 180 -33.34 -8.99 -16.00
CA LEU A 180 -33.94 -8.39 -14.82
C LEU A 180 -35.46 -8.62 -14.75
N LEU A 181 -36.16 -8.56 -15.89
CA LEU A 181 -37.59 -8.83 -16.01
C LEU A 181 -37.94 -10.31 -15.89
N ARG A 182 -36.94 -11.19 -15.98
CA ARG A 182 -37.09 -12.64 -16.11
C ARG A 182 -37.84 -13.06 -17.38
N SER A 183 -37.61 -12.35 -18.48
CA SER A 183 -38.05 -12.73 -19.82
C SER A 183 -37.36 -14.02 -20.30
N ASP A 184 -37.84 -14.57 -21.42
CA ASP A 184 -37.12 -15.63 -22.13
C ASP A 184 -35.82 -15.08 -22.75
N LEU A 185 -34.70 -15.73 -22.44
CA LEU A 185 -33.37 -15.35 -22.90
C LEU A 185 -32.87 -16.20 -24.08
N GLY A 186 -33.70 -17.10 -24.62
CA GLY A 186 -33.32 -18.01 -25.71
C GLY A 186 -32.71 -17.32 -26.93
N LYS A 187 -33.19 -16.11 -27.28
CA LYS A 187 -32.65 -15.31 -28.41
C LYS A 187 -31.16 -14.95 -28.25
N TYR A 188 -30.66 -14.86 -27.02
CA TYR A 188 -29.28 -14.51 -26.74
C TYR A 188 -28.30 -15.68 -26.92
N ARG A 189 -28.80 -16.89 -27.23
CA ARG A 189 -27.97 -18.02 -27.64
C ARG A 189 -27.55 -17.95 -29.11
N GLN A 190 -28.21 -17.11 -29.92
CA GLN A 190 -27.85 -16.94 -31.33
C GLN A 190 -26.42 -16.37 -31.44
N PRO A 191 -25.56 -16.89 -32.34
CA PRO A 191 -24.15 -16.48 -32.40
C PRO A 191 -23.92 -14.97 -32.47
N TRP A 192 -24.77 -14.25 -33.22
CA TRP A 192 -24.69 -12.80 -33.34
C TRP A 192 -25.04 -12.05 -32.05
N GLN A 193 -26.05 -12.51 -31.31
CA GLN A 193 -26.44 -11.87 -30.04
C GLN A 193 -25.45 -12.23 -28.94
N TYR A 194 -25.05 -13.50 -28.87
CA TYR A 194 -24.11 -14.01 -27.88
C TYR A 194 -22.74 -13.32 -27.97
N SER A 195 -22.23 -13.08 -29.19
CA SER A 195 -20.93 -12.44 -29.39
C SER A 195 -20.86 -11.01 -28.87
N ARG A 196 -22.01 -10.32 -28.77
CA ARG A 196 -22.12 -8.95 -28.25
C ARG A 196 -22.23 -8.87 -26.74
N LEU A 197 -22.60 -9.97 -26.08
CA LEU A 197 -22.69 -10.02 -24.63
C LEU A 197 -21.30 -9.86 -24.00
N ASN A 198 -21.20 -9.01 -22.98
CA ASN A 198 -20.00 -8.93 -22.16
C ASN A 198 -19.88 -10.15 -21.22
N THR A 199 -18.75 -10.24 -20.51
CA THR A 199 -18.44 -11.42 -19.67
C THR A 199 -19.52 -11.66 -18.62
N VAL A 200 -19.99 -10.59 -17.94
CA VAL A 200 -21.02 -10.70 -16.91
C VAL A 200 -22.34 -11.15 -17.52
N GLU A 201 -22.75 -10.56 -18.64
CA GLU A 201 -23.98 -10.94 -19.34
C GLU A 201 -23.98 -12.41 -19.76
N ARG A 202 -22.84 -12.93 -20.24
CA ARG A 202 -22.69 -14.36 -20.57
C ARG A 202 -22.85 -15.24 -19.33
N ILE A 203 -22.26 -14.84 -18.20
CA ILE A 203 -22.40 -15.56 -16.93
C ILE A 203 -23.87 -15.55 -16.48
N LEU A 204 -24.53 -14.38 -16.52
CA LEU A 204 -25.95 -14.23 -16.14
C LEU A 204 -26.88 -15.02 -17.07
N LEU A 205 -26.58 -15.10 -18.37
CA LEU A 205 -27.32 -15.94 -19.31
C LEU A 205 -27.22 -17.42 -18.91
N ALA A 206 -26.02 -17.88 -18.59
CA ALA A 206 -25.74 -19.25 -18.19
C ALA A 206 -26.33 -19.63 -16.83
N GLU A 207 -26.51 -18.67 -15.92
CA GLU A 207 -27.24 -18.85 -14.66
C GLU A 207 -28.73 -19.09 -14.91
N ARG A 208 -29.30 -18.47 -15.95
CA ARG A 208 -30.72 -18.62 -16.26
C ARG A 208 -31.03 -19.91 -17.00
N LEU A 209 -30.11 -20.38 -17.82
CA LEU A 209 -30.27 -21.57 -18.65
C LEU A 209 -29.77 -22.81 -17.90
N LYS A 210 -30.65 -23.80 -17.73
CA LYS A 210 -30.30 -25.05 -17.04
C LYS A 210 -29.17 -25.78 -17.79
N GLY A 211 -28.10 -26.12 -17.06
CA GLY A 211 -26.98 -26.92 -17.58
C GLY A 211 -25.88 -26.14 -18.30
N GLU A 212 -26.03 -24.82 -18.51
CA GLU A 212 -25.06 -24.02 -19.26
C GLU A 212 -23.90 -23.50 -18.39
N SER A 213 -24.08 -23.39 -17.07
CA SER A 213 -23.11 -22.76 -16.17
C SER A 213 -21.72 -23.42 -16.20
N LYS A 214 -21.65 -24.76 -16.36
CA LYS A 214 -20.38 -25.49 -16.48
C LYS A 214 -19.60 -25.08 -17.73
N PHE A 215 -20.28 -24.97 -18.87
CA PHE A 215 -19.65 -24.61 -20.14
C PHE A 215 -19.20 -23.15 -20.14
N THR A 216 -20.01 -22.25 -19.57
CA THR A 216 -19.63 -20.85 -19.43
C THR A 216 -18.45 -20.66 -18.48
N ARG A 217 -18.39 -21.40 -17.36
CA ARG A 217 -17.21 -21.39 -16.48
C ARG A 217 -15.96 -21.83 -17.23
N GLN A 218 -16.03 -22.93 -17.98
CA GLN A 218 -14.90 -23.40 -18.79
C GLN A 218 -14.48 -22.35 -19.81
N PHE A 219 -15.43 -21.78 -20.55
CA PHE A 219 -15.16 -20.73 -21.54
C PHE A 219 -14.50 -19.48 -20.93
N VAL A 220 -14.98 -19.02 -19.77
CA VAL A 220 -14.40 -17.88 -19.05
C VAL A 220 -12.98 -18.23 -18.56
N GLY A 221 -12.78 -19.44 -18.03
CA GLY A 221 -11.47 -19.94 -17.64
C GLY A 221 -10.47 -20.03 -18.81
N ASP A 222 -10.92 -20.52 -19.96
CA ASP A 222 -10.11 -20.63 -21.18
C ASP A 222 -9.71 -19.24 -21.70
N GLN A 223 -10.65 -18.27 -21.73
CA GLN A 223 -10.30 -16.89 -22.09
C GLN A 223 -9.31 -16.26 -21.11
N LEU A 224 -9.50 -16.48 -19.81
CA LEU A 224 -8.58 -15.98 -18.78
C LEU A 224 -7.18 -16.57 -18.96
N ALA A 225 -7.08 -17.86 -19.29
CA ALA A 225 -5.81 -18.55 -19.53
C ALA A 225 -5.07 -18.04 -20.78
N MET A 226 -5.79 -17.48 -21.76
CA MET A 226 -5.19 -16.84 -22.94
C MET A 226 -4.60 -15.46 -22.65
N LEU A 227 -4.97 -14.81 -21.54
CA LEU A 227 -4.42 -13.51 -21.17
C LEU A 227 -3.03 -13.66 -20.54
N PRO A 228 -2.01 -12.95 -21.04
CA PRO A 228 -0.69 -13.00 -20.43
C PRO A 228 -0.75 -12.44 -19.00
N PRO A 229 -0.13 -13.10 -18.01
CA PRO A 229 -0.16 -12.64 -16.63
C PRO A 229 0.58 -11.29 -16.49
N ASN A 230 -0.16 -10.24 -16.12
CA ASN A 230 0.43 -8.94 -15.78
C ASN A 230 0.78 -8.87 -14.29
N LEU A 231 2.00 -9.31 -13.95
CA LEU A 231 2.47 -9.35 -12.56
C LEU A 231 2.57 -7.96 -11.92
N GLU A 232 2.89 -6.92 -12.70
CA GLU A 232 2.97 -5.54 -12.20
C GLU A 232 1.61 -5.00 -11.79
N GLN A 233 0.59 -5.23 -12.62
CA GLN A 233 -0.77 -4.83 -12.29
C GLN A 233 -1.30 -5.61 -11.10
N ALA A 234 -1.03 -6.92 -11.01
CA ALA A 234 -1.42 -7.73 -9.85
C ALA A 234 -0.77 -7.20 -8.56
N GLU A 235 0.53 -6.85 -8.62
CA GLU A 235 1.25 -6.28 -7.49
C GLU A 235 0.73 -4.89 -7.11
N PHE A 236 0.43 -4.03 -8.09
CA PHE A 236 -0.17 -2.73 -7.86
C PHE A 236 -1.53 -2.83 -7.17
N LEU A 237 -2.42 -3.68 -7.67
CA LEU A 237 -3.75 -3.89 -7.10
C LEU A 237 -3.66 -4.40 -5.65
N TYR A 238 -2.81 -5.39 -5.40
CA TYR A 238 -2.61 -5.96 -4.08
C TYR A 238 -2.04 -4.94 -3.09
N ASN A 239 -0.97 -4.24 -3.46
CA ASN A 239 -0.32 -3.26 -2.59
C ASN A 239 -1.23 -2.06 -2.31
N SER A 240 -2.05 -1.66 -3.28
CA SER A 240 -3.04 -0.58 -3.12
C SER A 240 -4.16 -0.99 -2.17
N ALA A 241 -4.65 -2.24 -2.27
CA ALA A 241 -5.61 -2.77 -1.31
C ALA A 241 -5.03 -2.75 0.11
N LEU A 242 -3.85 -3.33 0.30
CA LEU A 242 -3.13 -3.38 1.58
C LEU A 242 -2.69 -2.02 2.13
N ALA A 243 -2.75 -0.94 1.34
CA ALA A 243 -2.40 0.43 1.74
C ALA A 243 -3.61 1.36 1.89
N SER A 244 -4.79 0.93 1.44
CA SER A 244 -5.98 1.79 1.32
C SER A 244 -6.41 2.47 2.62
N ASN A 245 -6.13 1.85 3.77
CA ASN A 245 -6.51 2.34 5.08
C ASN A 245 -5.30 2.77 5.95
N ALA A 246 -4.12 2.92 5.35
CA ALA A 246 -2.89 3.29 6.06
C ALA A 246 -2.94 4.71 6.67
N LEU A 247 -3.81 5.59 6.15
CA LEU A 247 -4.01 6.96 6.63
C LEU A 247 -5.27 7.14 7.50
N ALA A 248 -6.13 6.13 7.60
CA ALA A 248 -7.29 6.21 8.48
C ALA A 248 -6.84 6.13 9.94
N THR A 249 -7.43 6.98 10.79
CA THR A 249 -7.22 6.99 12.24
C THR A 249 -7.86 5.80 12.93
N ASP A 250 -8.83 5.15 12.27
CA ASP A 250 -9.57 4.04 12.83
C ASP A 250 -8.73 2.76 12.81
N ASP A 251 -8.73 2.04 13.93
CA ASP A 251 -8.06 0.75 14.14
C ASP A 251 -9.11 -0.28 14.59
N ASP A 252 -10.10 -0.52 13.74
CA ASP A 252 -11.27 -1.39 14.00
C ASP A 252 -10.91 -2.79 14.53
N PHE A 253 -9.68 -3.24 14.25
CA PHE A 253 -9.19 -4.56 14.62
C PHE A 253 -8.12 -4.54 15.72
N GLY A 254 -7.71 -3.37 16.22
CA GLY A 254 -6.60 -3.23 17.18
C GLY A 254 -5.22 -3.54 16.58
N PHE A 255 -5.12 -3.72 15.26
CA PHE A 255 -3.88 -4.19 14.62
C PHE A 255 -2.80 -3.10 14.57
N LYS A 256 -3.16 -1.83 14.31
CA LYS A 256 -2.17 -0.74 14.24
C LYS A 256 -1.59 -0.45 15.62
N THR A 257 -2.46 -0.39 16.62
CA THR A 257 -2.10 -0.21 18.04
C THR A 257 -1.26 -1.36 18.53
N GLU A 258 -1.67 -2.61 18.30
CA GLU A 258 -0.88 -3.78 18.72
C GLU A 258 0.37 -4.00 17.89
N LYS A 259 0.42 -3.59 16.63
CA LYS A 259 1.68 -3.60 15.86
C LYS A 259 2.64 -2.52 16.31
N ALA A 260 2.13 -1.34 16.65
CA ALA A 260 2.93 -0.29 17.26
C ALA A 260 3.41 -0.76 18.63
N ALA A 261 2.52 -1.35 19.44
CA ALA A 261 2.84 -1.96 20.72
C ALA A 261 3.79 -3.15 20.56
N ALA A 262 3.72 -3.97 19.52
CA ALA A 262 4.65 -5.08 19.26
C ALA A 262 6.03 -4.56 18.83
N LYS A 263 6.08 -3.49 18.03
CA LYS A 263 7.34 -2.81 17.65
C LYS A 263 7.95 -2.00 18.77
N VAL A 264 7.12 -1.34 19.57
CA VAL A 264 7.49 -0.64 20.79
C VAL A 264 7.82 -1.67 21.85
N GLN A 265 7.16 -2.83 21.85
CA GLN A 265 7.51 -3.94 22.69
C GLN A 265 8.90 -4.41 22.29
N GLU A 266 9.15 -4.78 21.04
CA GLU A 266 10.49 -4.99 20.46
C GLU A 266 11.52 -3.86 20.72
N ARG A 267 11.11 -2.63 21.06
CA ARG A 267 11.97 -1.45 21.37
C ARG A 267 11.98 -1.00 22.84
N GLU A 268 11.15 -1.56 23.70
CA GLU A 268 11.08 -1.30 25.14
C GLU A 268 11.46 -2.56 25.92
N ALA A 269 11.40 -3.68 25.19
CA ALA A 269 12.32 -4.75 25.33
C ALA A 269 13.77 -4.25 25.35
N PHE A 270 14.01 -3.01 24.89
CA PHE A 270 15.28 -2.28 24.97
C PHE A 270 15.92 -2.15 26.33
N ARG A 271 15.13 -2.28 27.39
CA ARG A 271 15.56 -1.74 28.67
C ARG A 271 15.72 -2.76 29.81
N LEU A 272 15.27 -4.03 29.74
CA LEU A 272 15.49 -5.04 30.83
C LEU A 272 16.89 -5.51 30.96
N GLU A 273 17.45 -5.93 29.83
CA GLU A 273 18.55 -6.86 29.94
C GLU A 273 19.87 -6.16 30.22
N ARG A 274 19.89 -4.82 30.14
CA ARG A 274 21.02 -4.02 30.57
C ARG A 274 21.32 -4.12 32.06
N LYS A 275 20.42 -4.68 32.89
CA LYS A 275 20.64 -4.86 34.33
C LYS A 275 20.96 -6.30 34.78
N LEU A 276 20.77 -7.31 33.93
CA LEU A 276 21.11 -8.70 34.30
C LEU A 276 22.59 -9.05 34.11
N SER A 277 23.38 -8.23 33.39
CA SER A 277 24.82 -8.45 33.17
C SER A 277 25.76 -7.58 34.02
N ALA A 278 25.24 -6.60 34.77
CA ALA A 278 26.07 -5.66 35.55
C ALA A 278 26.37 -6.13 36.99
N GLY A 279 26.33 -7.43 37.25
CA GLY A 279 26.48 -8.03 38.57
C GLY A 279 27.80 -8.74 38.81
N ARG A 280 28.95 -8.04 38.70
CA ARG A 280 30.19 -8.32 39.47
C ARG A 280 31.33 -7.37 39.08
N GLY A 281 31.82 -6.58 40.05
CA GLY A 281 33.13 -5.93 39.97
C GLY A 281 33.14 -4.48 40.46
N GLN A 282 33.20 -4.32 41.78
CA GLN A 282 33.51 -3.04 42.42
C GLN A 282 35.03 -2.99 42.65
N VAL A 283 35.75 -2.02 42.06
CA VAL A 283 37.02 -1.52 42.61
C VAL A 283 37.10 -0.01 42.39
N ALA A 284 37.44 0.67 43.47
CA ALA A 284 37.60 2.11 43.63
C ALA A 284 38.81 2.67 42.86
N GLY A 285 38.75 3.96 42.52
CA GLY A 285 39.95 4.75 42.25
C GLY A 285 39.73 6.03 41.44
N GLY A 286 39.76 7.17 42.14
CA GLY A 286 40.37 8.41 41.65
C GLY A 286 39.60 9.27 40.65
N GLU A 287 39.01 10.36 41.16
CA GLU A 287 38.72 11.55 40.35
C GLU A 287 40.01 12.10 39.71
N PRO A 288 39.89 12.67 38.50
CA PRO A 288 40.34 14.03 38.34
C PRO A 288 39.28 14.94 37.73
N ALA A 289 39.16 16.11 38.34
CA ALA A 289 38.47 17.27 37.78
C ALA A 289 39.16 17.75 36.50
N ALA A 290 38.38 18.03 35.45
CA ALA A 290 38.68 19.08 34.48
C ALA A 290 37.47 19.35 33.56
N GLY A 291 37.22 20.64 33.35
CA GLY A 291 36.95 21.14 32.00
C GLY A 291 35.49 21.33 31.63
N ALA A 292 34.91 22.43 32.10
CA ALA A 292 33.85 23.10 31.36
C ALA A 292 34.36 23.48 29.96
N ALA A 293 33.60 23.09 28.93
CA ALA A 293 33.71 23.60 27.57
C ALA A 293 32.28 23.84 27.04
N PRO A 294 32.10 24.81 26.12
CA PRO A 294 30.93 25.67 26.09
C PRO A 294 29.75 25.08 25.30
N SER A 295 28.56 25.51 25.70
CA SER A 295 27.34 25.42 24.91
C SER A 295 27.38 26.45 23.78
N ASP A 296 27.56 25.99 22.54
CA ASP A 296 27.11 26.72 21.36
C ASP A 296 25.72 26.18 20.98
N ASP A 297 24.75 27.09 20.99
CA ASP A 297 23.53 27.16 20.16
C ASP A 297 22.38 27.77 20.97
N ALA A 298 22.48 29.08 21.16
CA ALA A 298 21.35 29.96 21.32
C ALA A 298 21.36 30.92 20.13
N ASP A 299 20.43 30.74 19.19
CA ASP A 299 19.66 31.87 18.69
C ASP A 299 18.33 31.45 18.03
N ALA A 300 17.27 31.96 18.65
CA ALA A 300 16.05 32.51 18.08
C ALA A 300 15.26 31.71 17.05
N VAL A 301 14.21 31.07 17.59
CA VAL A 301 12.94 30.83 16.90
C VAL A 301 12.16 32.15 16.85
N GLU A 302 11.97 32.74 15.66
CA GLU A 302 10.84 33.65 15.44
C GLU A 302 10.25 33.52 14.02
N SER A 303 8.99 33.09 13.99
CA SER A 303 7.93 33.44 13.02
C SER A 303 8.16 33.19 11.52
N LEU A 304 7.54 32.14 10.98
CA LEU A 304 7.04 32.14 9.60
C LEU A 304 5.70 31.36 9.51
N LYS A 305 4.61 32.10 9.72
CA LYS A 305 3.30 31.83 9.11
C LYS A 305 3.26 32.59 7.79
N SER A 306 3.21 31.92 6.64
CA SER A 306 2.58 32.47 5.43
C SER A 306 2.41 31.41 4.34
N ALA A 307 1.14 31.16 3.99
CA ALA A 307 0.72 30.45 2.80
C ALA A 307 0.84 31.36 1.56
N PRO A 308 1.13 30.83 0.35
CA PRO A 308 1.07 31.64 -0.86
C PRO A 308 -0.38 31.72 -1.37
N LYS A 309 -0.98 32.91 -1.26
CA LYS A 309 -2.19 33.30 -1.98
C LYS A 309 -1.83 33.66 -3.42
N ARG A 310 -2.54 33.03 -4.37
CA ARG A 310 -2.68 33.47 -5.76
C ARG A 310 -3.28 34.88 -5.82
N PRO A 311 -2.78 35.80 -6.66
CA PRO A 311 -3.54 36.98 -7.03
C PRO A 311 -4.42 36.70 -8.25
N ALA A 312 -5.69 37.07 -8.13
CA ALA A 312 -6.59 37.29 -9.23
C ALA A 312 -6.57 38.79 -9.57
N ALA A 313 -6.48 39.14 -10.86
CA ALA A 313 -6.94 40.42 -11.37
C ALA A 313 -7.45 40.24 -12.80
N SER A 314 -8.62 40.82 -13.03
CA SER A 314 -9.40 40.89 -14.26
C SER A 314 -8.72 41.74 -15.33
N ASN A 315 -8.93 41.43 -16.62
CA ASN A 315 -9.70 42.29 -17.52
C ASN A 315 -9.83 41.72 -18.94
N SER A 316 -10.95 42.14 -19.51
CA SER A 316 -11.51 41.98 -20.83
C SER A 316 -10.65 42.39 -22.04
N ALA A 317 -11.06 41.83 -23.19
CA ALA A 317 -11.17 42.44 -24.53
C ALA A 317 -10.03 42.27 -25.56
N LYS A 318 -10.46 41.66 -26.68
CA LYS A 318 -10.28 42.03 -28.09
C LYS A 318 -8.90 41.97 -28.77
N GLU A 319 -8.87 41.09 -29.78
CA GLU A 319 -8.49 41.32 -31.19
C GLU A 319 -7.13 41.98 -31.52
N ALA A 320 -6.28 41.19 -32.19
CA ALA A 320 -5.90 41.37 -33.61
C ALA A 320 -4.39 41.32 -33.91
N ASN A 321 -4.11 40.48 -34.92
CA ASN A 321 -3.10 40.59 -35.98
C ASN A 321 -1.60 40.38 -35.68
N GLY A 322 -0.97 39.52 -36.49
CA GLY A 322 0.50 39.53 -36.61
C GLY A 322 1.19 38.29 -37.20
N ARG A 323 0.86 37.93 -38.45
CA ARG A 323 1.71 37.29 -39.49
C ARG A 323 3.00 36.49 -39.13
N SER A 324 3.04 35.30 -39.75
CA SER A 324 4.17 34.70 -40.53
C SER A 324 5.07 33.66 -39.85
N ARG A 325 4.98 32.40 -40.29
CA ARG A 325 5.95 31.76 -41.23
C ARG A 325 5.60 30.29 -41.58
N SER A 326 5.56 30.02 -42.89
CA SER A 326 5.98 28.81 -43.65
C SER A 326 5.84 27.41 -43.00
N SER A 327 5.08 26.43 -43.54
CA SER A 327 5.14 25.74 -44.86
C SER A 327 5.58 24.29 -44.66
N ARG A 328 4.74 23.30 -45.02
CA ARG A 328 5.04 22.29 -46.07
C ARG A 328 4.00 21.15 -46.22
N PHE A 329 3.72 20.85 -47.50
CA PHE A 329 3.15 19.64 -48.14
C PHE A 329 1.65 19.31 -47.93
N GLY A 330 0.84 19.01 -48.96
CA GLY A 330 1.08 18.90 -50.40
C GLY A 330 -0.17 18.39 -51.16
N GLY A 331 -0.22 18.68 -52.48
CA GLY A 331 -1.04 18.02 -53.53
C GLY A 331 -2.53 18.43 -53.61
N GLY A 332 -3.14 18.73 -54.76
CA GLY A 332 -2.71 18.79 -56.15
C GLY A 332 -3.94 18.92 -57.07
N LYS A 333 -3.82 19.79 -58.09
CA LYS A 333 -4.48 19.83 -59.42
C LYS A 333 -6.03 19.79 -59.50
N TYR A 334 -6.62 20.80 -60.16
CA TYR A 334 -6.91 20.80 -61.61
C TYR A 334 -6.99 22.25 -62.11
N GLY A 335 -6.34 22.54 -63.23
CA GLY A 335 -6.39 23.83 -63.90
C GLY A 335 -7.13 23.73 -65.24
N ALA A 336 -7.66 24.86 -65.69
CA ALA A 336 -7.87 25.15 -67.11
C ALA A 336 -7.71 26.65 -67.36
N MET A 337 -6.78 26.96 -68.27
CA MET A 337 -6.44 28.25 -68.90
C MET A 337 -7.67 28.93 -69.52
N GLN A 338 -7.89 30.25 -69.37
CA GLN A 338 -7.20 31.42 -69.97
C GLN A 338 -7.55 31.66 -71.45
N ALA A 339 -8.23 32.79 -71.69
CA ALA A 339 -8.24 33.53 -72.96
C ALA A 339 -8.37 35.04 -72.66
N GLY A 340 -7.47 35.86 -73.18
CA GLY A 340 -7.64 37.33 -73.34
C GLY A 340 -7.82 37.67 -74.83
N PRO A 341 -7.64 38.92 -75.32
CA PRO A 341 -7.62 40.23 -74.64
C PRO A 341 -8.52 41.32 -75.33
N ALA A 342 -8.97 42.33 -74.54
CA ALA A 342 -9.27 43.79 -74.80
C ALA A 342 -9.97 44.27 -76.12
N PRO A 343 -10.35 45.57 -76.33
CA PRO A 343 -10.42 46.76 -75.45
C PRO A 343 -11.73 47.60 -75.59
N GLY A 344 -11.91 48.63 -74.73
CA GLY A 344 -12.59 49.87 -75.12
C GLY A 344 -13.71 50.41 -74.22
N GLY A 345 -13.49 51.62 -73.68
CA GLY A 345 -14.51 52.68 -73.72
C GLY A 345 -15.49 52.85 -72.56
N MET A 346 -15.12 53.74 -71.62
CA MET A 346 -15.93 54.77 -70.96
C MET A 346 -17.37 54.48 -70.44
N GLY A 347 -17.53 54.73 -69.13
CA GLY A 347 -18.58 55.65 -68.65
C GLY A 347 -19.80 55.03 -67.98
N GLY A 348 -20.20 55.61 -66.84
CA GLY A 348 -21.59 55.56 -66.37
C GLY A 348 -21.83 54.89 -65.02
N MET A 349 -22.05 55.73 -64.00
CA MET A 349 -22.56 55.38 -62.68
C MET A 349 -23.90 54.61 -62.72
N GLY A 350 -24.13 53.74 -61.72
CA GLY A 350 -25.51 53.38 -61.30
C GLY A 350 -25.77 51.91 -60.98
N GLY A 351 -25.12 51.32 -59.98
CA GLY A 351 -25.43 49.94 -59.56
C GLY A 351 -25.27 49.62 -58.07
N GLY A 352 -24.75 50.53 -57.25
CA GLY A 352 -24.41 50.24 -55.84
C GLY A 352 -25.60 50.23 -54.86
N GLY A 353 -26.73 50.83 -55.22
CA GLY A 353 -27.90 50.97 -54.32
C GLY A 353 -28.78 49.72 -54.22
N PHE A 354 -28.88 48.94 -55.29
CA PHE A 354 -29.81 47.80 -55.38
C PHE A 354 -29.32 46.61 -54.53
N PHE A 355 -28.03 46.28 -54.62
CA PHE A 355 -27.41 45.21 -53.82
C PHE A 355 -27.30 45.56 -52.32
N SER A 356 -27.24 46.84 -51.98
CA SER A 356 -27.16 47.32 -50.59
C SER A 356 -28.51 47.22 -49.87
N ARG A 357 -29.62 47.54 -50.56
CA ARG A 357 -30.99 47.35 -50.05
C ARG A 357 -31.35 45.87 -49.89
N ASP A 358 -30.98 45.03 -50.85
CA ASP A 358 -31.18 43.57 -50.78
C ASP A 358 -30.35 42.93 -49.64
N LYS A 359 -29.12 43.39 -49.39
CA LYS A 359 -28.34 42.99 -48.21
C LYS A 359 -29.01 43.39 -46.89
N ALA A 360 -29.59 44.59 -46.81
CA ALA A 360 -30.29 45.06 -45.61
C ALA A 360 -31.58 44.26 -45.36
N LEU A 361 -32.36 43.99 -46.41
CA LEU A 361 -33.56 43.15 -46.37
C LEU A 361 -33.23 41.70 -45.98
N ARG A 362 -32.14 41.11 -46.51
CA ARG A 362 -31.67 39.77 -46.09
C ARG A 362 -31.17 39.74 -44.64
N LYS A 363 -30.63 40.86 -44.13
CA LYS A 363 -30.20 41.00 -42.74
C LYS A 363 -31.40 41.11 -41.78
N GLN A 364 -32.46 41.81 -42.18
CA GLN A 364 -33.76 41.82 -41.47
C GLN A 364 -34.49 40.47 -41.57
N ALA A 365 -34.50 39.81 -42.74
CA ALA A 365 -35.11 38.49 -42.91
C ALA A 365 -34.39 37.38 -42.11
N ARG A 366 -33.06 37.47 -41.96
CA ARG A 366 -32.28 36.59 -41.07
C ARG A 366 -32.63 36.75 -39.59
N GLN A 367 -33.20 37.88 -39.15
CA GLN A 367 -33.66 38.02 -37.76
C GLN A 367 -34.96 37.23 -37.49
N TYR A 368 -35.75 36.94 -38.54
CA TYR A 368 -36.94 36.09 -38.44
C TYR A 368 -36.66 34.59 -38.72
N TYR A 369 -35.45 34.25 -39.18
CA TYR A 369 -35.02 32.87 -39.38
C TYR A 369 -34.23 32.38 -38.16
N GLN A 370 -34.91 31.71 -37.23
CA GLN A 370 -34.24 30.85 -36.26
C GLN A 370 -33.98 29.50 -36.92
N LYS A 371 -32.70 29.12 -37.03
CA LYS A 371 -32.35 27.75 -37.39
C LYS A 371 -32.89 26.85 -36.28
N LEU A 372 -33.93 26.09 -36.58
CA LEU A 372 -34.44 25.08 -35.66
C LEU A 372 -33.28 24.17 -35.25
N ASP A 373 -33.16 23.93 -33.94
CA ASP A 373 -32.21 22.93 -33.45
C ASP A 373 -32.55 21.57 -34.07
N LYS A 374 -31.53 20.74 -34.22
CA LYS A 374 -31.73 19.37 -34.70
C LYS A 374 -32.73 18.68 -33.78
N THR A 375 -33.72 18.00 -34.34
CA THR A 375 -34.58 17.10 -33.58
C THR A 375 -33.71 16.11 -32.82
N GLN A 376 -33.83 16.10 -31.49
CA GLN A 376 -33.16 15.15 -30.62
C GLN A 376 -34.16 14.06 -30.24
N GLU A 377 -33.73 12.80 -30.32
CA GLU A 377 -34.46 11.67 -29.76
C GLU A 377 -34.02 11.49 -28.31
N TRP A 378 -34.98 11.27 -27.42
CA TRP A 378 -34.67 10.88 -26.04
C TRP A 378 -34.16 9.44 -26.04
N ALA A 379 -32.87 9.27 -25.77
CA ALA A 379 -32.26 7.95 -25.63
C ALA A 379 -32.29 7.51 -24.16
N GLU A 380 -32.63 6.25 -23.92
CA GLU A 380 -32.55 5.65 -22.60
C GLU A 380 -31.07 5.42 -22.23
N ASN A 381 -30.73 5.63 -20.95
CA ASN A 381 -29.34 5.54 -20.49
C ASN A 381 -28.73 4.14 -20.66
N ASN A 382 -29.51 3.04 -20.58
CA ASN A 382 -28.98 1.68 -20.51
C ASN A 382 -27.83 1.57 -19.49
N TYR A 383 -26.60 1.34 -19.93
CA TYR A 383 -25.40 1.49 -19.10
C TYR A 383 -25.04 2.97 -18.91
N TYR A 384 -24.76 3.38 -17.67
CA TYR A 384 -24.70 4.79 -17.26
C TYR A 384 -23.86 5.68 -18.20
N HIS A 385 -24.52 6.58 -18.93
CA HIS A 385 -23.91 7.52 -19.87
C HIS A 385 -22.97 6.90 -20.92
N LEU A 386 -23.27 5.67 -21.36
CA LEU A 386 -22.53 5.00 -22.43
C LEU A 386 -23.32 4.95 -23.75
N PRO A 387 -22.74 5.38 -24.89
CA PRO A 387 -23.33 5.19 -26.21
C PRO A 387 -23.55 3.70 -26.52
N ILE A 388 -24.55 3.39 -27.35
CA ILE A 388 -24.92 2.01 -27.70
C ILE A 388 -23.73 1.24 -28.33
N GLU A 389 -22.90 1.91 -29.11
CA GLU A 389 -21.72 1.32 -29.76
C GLU A 389 -20.64 0.90 -28.73
N SER A 390 -20.63 1.56 -27.56
CA SER A 390 -19.75 1.25 -26.44
C SER A 390 -20.30 0.15 -25.53
N GLN A 391 -21.56 -0.23 -25.69
CA GLN A 391 -22.23 -1.33 -24.97
C GLN A 391 -21.99 -2.64 -25.72
N ASN A 392 -20.73 -3.08 -25.73
CA ASN A 392 -20.27 -4.26 -26.45
C ASN A 392 -19.59 -5.26 -25.50
N ALA A 393 -19.14 -6.39 -26.06
CA ALA A 393 -18.55 -7.48 -25.29
C ALA A 393 -17.27 -7.07 -24.51
N GLN A 394 -16.61 -5.99 -24.93
CA GLN A 394 -15.39 -5.47 -24.30
C GLN A 394 -15.68 -4.53 -23.12
N LEU A 395 -16.93 -4.13 -22.90
CA LEU A 395 -17.34 -3.26 -21.78
C LEU A 395 -16.96 -3.90 -20.44
N VAL A 396 -17.25 -5.20 -20.27
CA VAL A 396 -16.77 -5.99 -19.12
C VAL A 396 -16.00 -7.21 -19.64
N ALA A 397 -14.67 -7.11 -19.57
CA ALA A 397 -13.76 -8.15 -20.02
C ALA A 397 -13.60 -9.26 -18.98
N VAL A 398 -13.06 -10.40 -19.42
CA VAL A 398 -12.74 -11.48 -18.51
C VAL A 398 -11.61 -11.08 -17.56
N ASN A 399 -11.75 -11.44 -16.28
CA ASN A 399 -10.73 -11.30 -15.26
C ASN A 399 -10.93 -12.40 -14.19
N LYS A 400 -10.05 -12.44 -13.19
CA LYS A 400 -10.11 -13.42 -12.11
C LYS A 400 -11.40 -13.35 -11.28
N PHE A 401 -11.90 -12.16 -10.97
CA PHE A 401 -13.15 -11.97 -10.22
C PHE A 401 -14.37 -12.55 -10.95
N TRP A 402 -14.50 -12.28 -12.25
CA TRP A 402 -15.61 -12.81 -13.05
C TRP A 402 -15.48 -14.30 -13.29
N ASN A 403 -14.27 -14.84 -13.33
CA ASN A 403 -14.03 -16.28 -13.33
C ASN A 403 -14.48 -16.93 -12.00
N ASP A 404 -14.18 -16.31 -10.86
CA ASP A 404 -14.70 -16.77 -9.55
C ASP A 404 -16.23 -16.74 -9.53
N TYR A 405 -16.82 -15.64 -10.02
CA TYR A 405 -18.27 -15.49 -10.09
C TYR A 405 -18.93 -16.51 -11.00
N ALA A 406 -18.31 -16.85 -12.14
CA ALA A 406 -18.78 -17.92 -13.04
C ALA A 406 -18.67 -19.31 -12.40
N GLY A 407 -17.71 -19.51 -11.49
CA GLY A 407 -17.44 -20.78 -10.82
C GLY A 407 -18.15 -20.99 -9.50
N ARG A 408 -18.93 -20.00 -9.03
CA ARG A 408 -19.59 -20.04 -7.72
C ARG A 408 -20.74 -21.05 -7.66
N ASP A 409 -21.08 -21.41 -6.43
CA ASP A 409 -22.38 -22.00 -6.12
C ASP A 409 -23.42 -20.88 -6.03
N ALA A 410 -24.49 -20.96 -6.84
CA ALA A 410 -25.52 -19.94 -6.91
C ALA A 410 -26.38 -19.85 -5.65
N ASP A 411 -26.39 -20.92 -4.82
CA ASP A 411 -27.15 -20.99 -3.58
C ASP A 411 -26.34 -20.49 -2.36
N GLN A 412 -25.06 -20.16 -2.55
CA GLN A 412 -24.18 -19.67 -1.50
C GLN A 412 -23.85 -18.19 -1.69
N PRO A 413 -23.61 -17.44 -0.59
CA PRO A 413 -23.09 -16.08 -0.69
C PRO A 413 -21.75 -16.03 -1.43
N PHE A 414 -21.61 -15.06 -2.33
CA PHE A 414 -20.43 -14.92 -3.17
C PHE A 414 -19.40 -13.97 -2.57
N PHE A 415 -18.18 -14.46 -2.44
CA PHE A 415 -16.99 -13.69 -2.08
C PHE A 415 -15.88 -14.04 -3.06
N SER A 416 -14.92 -13.14 -3.24
CA SER A 416 -13.77 -13.39 -4.11
C SER A 416 -12.53 -12.69 -3.56
N GLU A 417 -11.42 -13.41 -3.58
CA GLU A 417 -10.07 -12.91 -3.32
C GLU A 417 -9.57 -11.95 -4.41
N HIS A 418 -10.30 -11.87 -5.52
CA HIS A 418 -9.92 -11.18 -6.73
C HIS A 418 -10.78 -9.95 -7.01
N PHE A 419 -11.57 -9.45 -6.06
CA PHE A 419 -12.46 -8.31 -6.31
C PHE A 419 -11.73 -7.05 -6.79
N THR A 420 -10.46 -6.88 -6.45
CA THR A 420 -9.61 -5.79 -6.98
C THR A 420 -9.43 -5.84 -8.49
N ASN A 421 -9.59 -7.01 -9.12
CA ASN A 421 -9.50 -7.15 -10.58
C ASN A 421 -10.70 -6.51 -11.31
N ALA A 422 -11.84 -6.32 -10.63
CA ALA A 422 -13.04 -5.71 -11.19
C ALA A 422 -13.06 -4.18 -11.00
N SER A 423 -11.97 -3.51 -11.37
CA SER A 423 -11.77 -2.07 -11.14
C SER A 423 -11.51 -1.24 -12.40
N ARG A 424 -11.73 -1.80 -13.60
CA ARG A 424 -11.30 -1.15 -14.86
C ARG A 424 -12.20 0.02 -15.27
N ASN A 425 -13.51 -0.09 -15.04
CA ASN A 425 -14.47 0.95 -15.38
C ASN A 425 -15.67 0.95 -14.42
N PHE A 426 -16.51 1.99 -14.54
CA PHE A 426 -17.68 2.19 -13.68
C PHE A 426 -18.62 0.99 -13.67
N THR A 427 -19.00 0.49 -14.85
CA THR A 427 -19.90 -0.66 -15.00
C THR A 427 -19.39 -1.87 -14.27
N GLU A 428 -18.13 -2.22 -14.44
CA GLU A 428 -17.51 -3.37 -13.80
C GLU A 428 -17.48 -3.24 -12.26
N MET A 429 -17.08 -2.09 -11.74
CA MET A 429 -17.05 -1.82 -10.29
C MET A 429 -18.44 -1.91 -9.67
N MET A 430 -19.46 -1.35 -10.34
CA MET A 430 -20.85 -1.40 -9.87
C MET A 430 -21.42 -2.81 -9.89
N LEU A 431 -21.17 -3.58 -10.95
CA LEU A 431 -21.62 -4.97 -11.04
C LEU A 431 -20.90 -5.84 -10.00
N ALA A 432 -19.62 -5.58 -9.71
CA ALA A 432 -18.88 -6.28 -8.65
C ALA A 432 -19.47 -5.99 -7.26
N LEU A 433 -19.75 -4.72 -6.95
CA LEU A 433 -20.43 -4.32 -5.70
C LEU A 433 -21.83 -4.94 -5.58
N ALA A 434 -22.53 -5.15 -6.69
CA ALA A 434 -23.84 -5.80 -6.70
C ALA A 434 -23.79 -7.28 -6.33
N VAL A 435 -22.75 -8.00 -6.77
CA VAL A 435 -22.66 -9.46 -6.59
C VAL A 435 -21.87 -9.90 -5.38
N ILE A 436 -20.95 -9.09 -4.85
CA ILE A 436 -20.17 -9.45 -3.66
C ILE A 436 -21.04 -9.38 -2.40
N ASP A 437 -21.15 -10.46 -1.65
CA ASP A 437 -22.07 -10.59 -0.50
C ASP A 437 -21.48 -10.11 0.82
N LEU A 438 -20.74 -9.00 0.77
CA LEU A 438 -20.36 -8.23 1.95
C LEU A 438 -21.55 -7.38 2.44
N PRO A 439 -21.66 -7.12 3.76
CA PRO A 439 -22.73 -6.29 4.30
C PRO A 439 -22.50 -4.79 4.01
N PHE A 440 -23.55 -3.97 4.09
CA PHE A 440 -23.41 -2.50 3.99
C PHE A 440 -22.64 -1.92 5.18
N ALA A 441 -22.84 -2.49 6.37
CA ALA A 441 -22.13 -2.16 7.59
C ALA A 441 -21.62 -3.46 8.24
N ALA A 442 -20.36 -3.46 8.66
CA ALA A 442 -19.77 -4.61 9.34
C ALA A 442 -20.39 -4.80 10.74
N LYS A 443 -20.45 -6.06 11.19
CA LYS A 443 -20.75 -6.36 12.59
C LYS A 443 -19.47 -6.27 13.42
N LYS A 444 -19.60 -6.07 14.73
CA LYS A 444 -18.45 -6.06 15.64
C LYS A 444 -17.64 -7.35 15.50
N HIS A 445 -16.33 -7.21 15.29
CA HIS A 445 -15.37 -8.32 15.28
C HIS A 445 -14.68 -8.43 16.64
N GLU A 446 -14.20 -9.63 16.98
CA GLU A 446 -13.43 -9.85 18.20
C GLU A 446 -11.99 -10.17 17.82
N SER A 447 -11.03 -9.38 18.29
CA SER A 447 -9.60 -9.62 18.13
C SER A 447 -8.95 -9.90 19.50
N ASP A 448 -8.08 -10.90 19.52
CA ASP A 448 -7.28 -11.29 20.67
C ASP A 448 -5.81 -11.37 20.24
N PHE A 449 -4.94 -10.80 21.06
CA PHE A 449 -3.52 -10.64 20.77
C PHE A 449 -2.71 -11.35 21.84
N LYS A 450 -2.02 -12.42 21.45
CA LYS A 450 -1.24 -13.24 22.37
C LYS A 450 0.08 -13.63 21.73
N ASP A 451 1.17 -13.46 22.47
CA ASP A 451 2.51 -13.91 22.05
C ASP A 451 2.97 -13.39 20.68
N GLY A 452 2.54 -12.18 20.28
CA GLY A 452 2.85 -11.59 18.97
C GLY A 452 1.99 -12.13 17.81
N GLU A 453 0.99 -12.97 18.11
CA GLU A 453 -0.01 -13.47 17.17
C GLU A 453 -1.31 -12.66 17.27
N MET A 454 -2.02 -12.53 16.15
CA MET A 454 -3.38 -11.98 16.10
C MET A 454 -4.36 -13.12 15.83
N ASN A 455 -5.36 -13.25 16.69
CA ASN A 455 -6.52 -14.12 16.49
C ASN A 455 -7.76 -13.25 16.28
N LEU A 456 -8.49 -13.47 15.20
CA LEU A 456 -9.66 -12.70 14.82
C LEU A 456 -10.87 -13.62 14.64
N LEU A 457 -11.95 -13.33 15.36
CA LEU A 457 -13.26 -13.93 15.15
C LEU A 457 -14.17 -12.95 14.40
N ALA A 458 -14.59 -13.35 13.21
CA ALA A 458 -15.33 -12.47 12.31
C ALA A 458 -16.83 -12.39 12.68
N GLY A 459 -17.30 -11.26 13.21
CA GLY A 459 -18.75 -11.02 13.41
C GLY A 459 -19.58 -10.96 12.12
N SER A 460 -18.98 -10.52 11.01
CA SER A 460 -19.52 -10.58 9.65
C SER A 460 -18.46 -11.04 8.66
N SER A 461 -18.88 -11.55 7.50
CA SER A 461 -17.95 -11.98 6.46
C SER A 461 -17.06 -10.84 5.97
N MET A 462 -15.81 -11.14 5.64
CA MET A 462 -14.80 -10.19 5.17
C MET A 462 -13.83 -10.84 4.19
N VAL A 463 -13.15 -10.00 3.41
CA VAL A 463 -11.98 -10.39 2.60
C VAL A 463 -10.76 -9.72 3.19
N VAL A 464 -9.78 -10.52 3.61
CA VAL A 464 -8.57 -10.07 4.32
C VAL A 464 -7.38 -10.12 3.38
N PHE A 465 -6.73 -8.98 3.17
CA PHE A 465 -5.43 -8.89 2.51
C PHE A 465 -4.35 -8.92 3.59
N HIS A 466 -3.42 -9.86 3.49
CA HIS A 466 -2.36 -9.99 4.48
C HIS A 466 -1.05 -10.46 3.87
N GLN A 467 0.03 -9.86 4.33
CA GLN A 467 1.39 -10.17 3.89
C GLN A 467 2.16 -10.64 5.10
N GLU A 468 2.61 -11.89 5.07
CA GLU A 468 3.21 -12.60 6.20
C GLU A 468 4.43 -13.41 5.77
N ILE A 469 5.30 -13.73 6.73
CA ILE A 469 6.44 -14.63 6.51
C ILE A 469 5.94 -16.06 6.72
N ARG A 470 5.99 -16.87 5.66
CA ARG A 470 5.49 -18.25 5.68
C ARG A 470 6.54 -19.20 5.13
N ALA A 471 6.38 -20.48 5.48
CA ALA A 471 7.20 -21.54 4.93
C ALA A 471 7.08 -21.56 3.40
N ALA A 472 8.20 -21.83 2.73
CA ALA A 472 8.30 -21.90 1.28
C ALA A 472 9.22 -23.05 0.89
N GLU A 473 9.02 -23.57 -0.31
CA GLU A 473 9.91 -24.58 -0.90
C GLU A 473 10.87 -23.94 -1.89
N LEU A 474 12.01 -24.60 -2.10
CA LEU A 474 12.98 -24.23 -3.11
C LEU A 474 12.40 -24.50 -4.51
N ALA A 475 12.39 -23.48 -5.38
CA ALA A 475 11.80 -23.59 -6.70
C ALA A 475 12.60 -24.52 -7.62
N GLU A 476 11.88 -25.37 -8.37
CA GLU A 476 12.43 -26.13 -9.50
C GLU A 476 12.81 -25.20 -10.67
N GLY A 477 13.90 -25.50 -11.39
CA GLY A 477 14.33 -24.71 -12.55
C GLY A 477 14.84 -23.31 -12.20
N GLN A 478 15.77 -23.24 -11.23
CA GLN A 478 16.23 -21.99 -10.61
C GLN A 478 16.72 -20.95 -11.63
N THR A 479 16.24 -19.72 -11.49
CA THR A 479 16.95 -18.57 -12.05
C THR A 479 18.26 -18.45 -11.27
N PRO A 480 19.44 -18.53 -11.91
CA PRO A 480 20.70 -18.52 -11.17
C PRO A 480 20.88 -17.12 -10.57
N ILE A 481 20.59 -16.99 -9.27
CA ILE A 481 20.88 -15.80 -8.46
C ILE A 481 21.92 -16.23 -7.45
N LEU A 482 23.01 -15.48 -7.39
CA LEU A 482 24.06 -15.71 -6.40
C LEU A 482 23.79 -14.83 -5.18
N VAL A 483 23.92 -15.40 -3.99
CA VAL A 483 23.80 -14.66 -2.74
C VAL A 483 24.98 -14.98 -1.85
N SER A 484 25.57 -13.95 -1.25
CA SER A 484 26.59 -14.09 -0.22
C SER A 484 26.27 -13.21 0.99
N GLN A 485 26.78 -13.62 2.14
CA GLN A 485 26.51 -12.98 3.42
C GLN A 485 27.79 -12.95 4.25
N ASN A 486 28.27 -11.75 4.56
CA ASN A 486 29.52 -11.55 5.28
C ASN A 486 29.33 -10.57 6.45
N PHE A 487 29.96 -10.84 7.59
CA PHE A 487 29.89 -9.96 8.76
C PHE A 487 31.14 -9.09 8.88
N PHE A 488 31.00 -7.87 9.37
CA PHE A 488 32.12 -6.95 9.62
C PHE A 488 31.90 -6.15 10.91
N ARG A 489 32.99 -5.65 11.52
CA ARG A 489 32.90 -4.71 12.65
C ARG A 489 32.62 -3.32 12.10
N ASN A 490 31.61 -2.63 12.61
CA ASN A 490 31.17 -1.34 12.06
C ASN A 490 32.24 -0.25 12.18
N ASN A 491 33.06 -0.29 13.23
CA ASN A 491 34.16 0.66 13.47
C ASN A 491 35.51 0.21 12.88
N ASP A 492 35.61 -0.98 12.29
CA ASP A 492 36.85 -1.58 11.79
C ASP A 492 36.55 -2.45 10.56
N ARG A 493 35.96 -1.82 9.54
CA ARG A 493 35.44 -2.53 8.35
C ARG A 493 36.51 -2.86 7.32
N PHE A 494 37.63 -2.14 7.28
CA PHE A 494 38.57 -2.22 6.17
C PHE A 494 40.00 -2.41 6.64
N ARG A 495 40.79 -3.13 5.84
CA ARG A 495 42.24 -3.20 5.97
C ARG A 495 42.91 -2.86 4.65
N MET A 496 44.14 -2.37 4.72
CA MET A 496 44.95 -2.08 3.54
C MET A 496 45.86 -3.28 3.22
N ILE A 497 45.80 -3.78 1.99
CA ILE A 497 46.70 -4.82 1.48
C ILE A 497 47.29 -4.29 0.17
N ASN A 498 48.61 -4.15 0.09
CA ASN A 498 49.32 -3.66 -1.10
C ASN A 498 48.78 -2.32 -1.66
N GLY A 499 48.33 -1.41 -0.79
CA GLY A 499 47.75 -0.12 -1.19
C GLY A 499 46.28 -0.18 -1.63
N GLU A 500 45.65 -1.36 -1.60
CA GLU A 500 44.24 -1.54 -1.89
C GLU A 500 43.43 -1.72 -0.60
N ARG A 501 42.24 -1.11 -0.57
CA ARG A 501 41.29 -1.22 0.55
C ARG A 501 40.45 -2.47 0.38
N VAL A 502 40.53 -3.38 1.36
CA VAL A 502 39.80 -4.66 1.35
C VAL A 502 38.90 -4.75 2.58
N ASP A 503 37.68 -5.28 2.43
CA ASP A 503 36.79 -5.55 3.56
C ASP A 503 37.43 -6.55 4.55
N LYS A 504 37.32 -6.24 5.84
CA LYS A 504 37.78 -7.04 6.97
C LYS A 504 36.58 -7.76 7.57
N TYR A 505 36.30 -8.95 7.05
CA TYR A 505 35.19 -9.76 7.54
C TYR A 505 35.53 -10.50 8.84
N VAL A 506 34.51 -10.72 9.65
CA VAL A 506 34.56 -11.45 10.91
C VAL A 506 34.06 -12.87 10.66
N THR A 507 34.91 -13.85 10.85
CA THR A 507 34.60 -15.27 10.61
C THR A 507 34.51 -16.09 11.89
N ASP A 508 35.23 -15.70 12.95
CA ASP A 508 35.43 -16.55 14.12
C ASP A 508 34.59 -16.09 15.32
N GLU A 509 35.00 -14.99 15.95
CA GLU A 509 34.41 -14.51 17.21
C GLU A 509 33.85 -13.09 17.10
N PHE A 510 32.67 -12.95 17.70
CA PHE A 510 31.98 -11.69 17.91
C PHE A 510 32.20 -11.25 19.35
N LEU A 511 32.20 -9.93 19.57
CA LEU A 511 32.37 -9.32 20.88
C LEU A 511 31.03 -8.78 21.37
N THR A 512 30.79 -8.92 22.66
CA THR A 512 29.68 -8.21 23.31
C THR A 512 29.87 -6.71 23.21
N HIS A 513 28.76 -5.96 23.18
CA HIS A 513 28.72 -4.50 23.15
C HIS A 513 29.45 -3.84 21.95
N THR A 514 29.77 -4.62 20.92
CA THR A 514 30.37 -4.14 19.68
C THR A 514 29.35 -4.17 18.56
N VAL A 515 29.27 -3.08 17.78
CA VAL A 515 28.35 -3.01 16.65
C VAL A 515 28.95 -3.73 15.44
N TYR A 516 28.21 -4.69 14.92
CA TYR A 516 28.50 -5.43 13.70
C TYR A 516 27.54 -5.04 12.59
N GLY A 517 28.02 -5.14 11.36
CA GLY A 517 27.19 -5.11 10.15
C GLY A 517 27.23 -6.47 9.46
N CYS A 518 26.12 -6.83 8.83
CA CYS A 518 26.04 -7.94 7.89
C CYS A 518 25.83 -7.38 6.49
N GLN A 519 26.79 -7.65 5.60
CA GLN A 519 26.71 -7.34 4.19
C GLN A 519 26.12 -8.53 3.43
N VAL A 520 24.98 -8.29 2.79
CA VAL A 520 24.31 -9.24 1.91
C VAL A 520 24.50 -8.78 0.47
N VAL A 521 25.13 -9.60 -0.35
CA VAL A 521 25.36 -9.30 -1.77
C VAL A 521 24.49 -10.22 -2.61
N VAL A 522 23.68 -9.65 -3.48
CA VAL A 522 22.80 -10.40 -4.40
C VAL A 522 23.21 -10.06 -5.84
N THR A 523 23.57 -11.09 -6.60
CA THR A 523 24.04 -10.93 -7.98
C THR A 523 23.09 -11.65 -8.94
N ASN A 524 22.71 -10.93 -9.99
CA ASN A 524 21.97 -11.45 -11.12
C ASN A 524 22.91 -11.67 -12.32
N PRO A 525 23.45 -12.90 -12.51
CA PRO A 525 24.26 -13.26 -13.68
C PRO A 525 23.42 -13.47 -14.96
N THR A 526 22.09 -13.33 -14.93
CA THR A 526 21.26 -13.54 -16.11
C THR A 526 21.18 -12.29 -16.99
N SER A 527 20.80 -12.48 -18.26
CA SER A 527 20.57 -11.40 -19.23
C SER A 527 19.20 -10.72 -19.10
N SER A 528 18.39 -11.11 -18.11
CA SER A 528 17.05 -10.55 -17.89
C SER A 528 16.94 -9.89 -16.51
N ARG A 529 16.13 -8.84 -16.44
CA ARG A 529 15.84 -8.14 -15.19
C ARG A 529 15.09 -9.08 -14.24
N GLN A 530 15.50 -9.12 -12.98
CA GLN A 530 14.90 -9.95 -11.95
C GLN A 530 14.23 -9.08 -10.88
N LYS A 531 12.98 -9.40 -10.55
CA LYS A 531 12.25 -8.81 -9.43
C LYS A 531 12.23 -9.81 -8.29
N LEU A 532 12.93 -9.48 -7.21
CA LEU A 532 13.21 -10.36 -6.10
C LEU A 532 12.68 -9.76 -4.80
N ASN A 533 12.49 -10.61 -3.80
CA ASN A 533 12.27 -10.20 -2.42
C ASN A 533 13.31 -10.88 -1.53
N VAL A 534 14.08 -10.08 -0.79
CA VAL A 534 15.19 -10.54 0.05
C VAL A 534 14.76 -10.49 1.50
N LEU A 535 14.60 -11.65 2.13
CA LEU A 535 14.30 -11.80 3.55
C LEU A 535 15.59 -11.78 4.37
N LEU A 536 15.65 -10.87 5.34
CA LEU A 536 16.77 -10.65 6.24
C LEU A 536 16.28 -10.79 7.69
N GLN A 537 17.12 -11.36 8.55
CA GLN A 537 16.89 -11.44 9.98
C GLN A 537 18.20 -11.20 10.73
N VAL A 538 18.17 -10.46 11.84
CA VAL A 538 19.35 -10.35 12.73
C VAL A 538 19.59 -11.68 13.47
N PRO A 539 20.79 -11.97 13.97
CA PRO A 539 21.02 -13.18 14.77
C PRO A 539 20.11 -13.27 15.99
N GLN A 540 19.76 -14.50 16.40
CA GLN A 540 19.11 -14.69 17.69
C GLN A 540 19.99 -14.09 18.79
N GLY A 541 19.41 -13.53 19.84
CA GLY A 541 20.21 -12.92 20.90
C GLY A 541 20.83 -11.57 20.54
N ALA A 542 20.71 -11.11 19.29
CA ALA A 542 21.22 -9.82 18.85
C ALA A 542 20.14 -8.73 18.91
N VAL A 543 20.62 -7.49 18.96
CA VAL A 543 19.81 -6.27 19.02
C VAL A 543 20.08 -5.43 17.77
N PRO A 544 19.06 -5.10 16.95
CA PRO A 544 19.22 -4.27 15.77
C PRO A 544 19.53 -2.82 16.17
N VAL A 545 20.46 -2.20 15.44
CA VAL A 545 20.85 -0.79 15.60
C VAL A 545 20.87 -0.08 14.25
N LEU A 546 21.10 1.23 14.25
CA LEU A 546 21.19 2.04 13.02
C LEU A 546 19.95 1.88 12.11
N ASN A 547 18.75 1.93 12.70
CA ASN A 547 17.46 1.73 12.03
C ASN A 547 17.27 0.37 11.34
N SER A 548 18.08 -0.63 11.70
CA SER A 548 17.85 -2.02 11.31
C SER A 548 16.57 -2.57 11.96
N LYS A 549 16.01 -3.62 11.37
CA LYS A 549 14.83 -4.33 11.91
C LYS A 549 15.22 -5.75 12.25
N TYR A 550 14.51 -6.36 13.20
CA TYR A 550 14.69 -7.77 13.57
C TYR A 550 14.57 -8.69 12.39
N THR A 551 13.43 -8.63 11.71
CA THR A 551 13.14 -9.37 10.49
C THR A 551 12.54 -8.40 9.47
N ARG A 552 13.04 -8.44 8.25
CA ARG A 552 12.55 -7.57 7.17
C ARG A 552 12.74 -8.22 5.82
N SER A 553 11.72 -8.06 4.99
CA SER A 553 11.79 -8.33 3.56
C SER A 553 12.05 -7.05 2.77
N VAL A 554 12.94 -7.12 1.80
CA VAL A 554 13.36 -6.01 0.95
C VAL A 554 13.03 -6.34 -0.50
N PRO A 555 12.07 -5.65 -1.14
CA PRO A 555 11.86 -5.80 -2.57
C PRO A 555 13.09 -5.25 -3.31
N MET A 556 13.61 -6.02 -4.25
CA MET A 556 14.84 -5.73 -4.99
C MET A 556 14.60 -5.91 -6.48
N ASN A 557 14.90 -4.88 -7.26
CA ASN A 557 14.90 -4.94 -8.72
C ASN A 557 16.35 -4.98 -9.21
N LEU A 558 16.79 -6.16 -9.65
CA LEU A 558 18.14 -6.40 -10.15
C LEU A 558 18.15 -6.34 -11.68
N ASN A 559 19.02 -5.50 -12.24
CA ASN A 559 19.24 -5.43 -13.68
C ASN A 559 20.01 -6.68 -14.18
N PRO A 560 20.01 -6.96 -15.50
CA PRO A 560 20.87 -7.97 -16.08
C PRO A 560 22.34 -7.78 -15.70
N LEU A 561 23.06 -8.87 -15.43
CA LEU A 561 24.51 -8.88 -15.15
C LEU A 561 24.93 -7.85 -14.08
N SER A 562 24.13 -7.70 -13.02
CA SER A 562 24.36 -6.67 -12.00
C SER A 562 24.33 -7.25 -10.59
N THR A 563 24.92 -6.51 -9.66
CA THR A 563 25.01 -6.85 -8.24
C THR A 563 24.44 -5.70 -7.41
N GLN A 564 23.71 -6.02 -6.35
CA GLN A 564 23.28 -5.06 -5.34
C GLN A 564 23.62 -5.57 -3.94
N THR A 565 23.88 -4.63 -3.04
CA THR A 565 24.26 -4.92 -1.67
C THR A 565 23.22 -4.36 -0.70
N LEU A 566 22.88 -5.15 0.32
CA LEU A 566 22.06 -4.74 1.45
C LEU A 566 22.89 -4.89 2.73
N GLU A 567 22.69 -3.99 3.68
CA GLU A 567 23.36 -4.05 4.98
C GLU A 567 22.33 -3.89 6.09
N TYR A 568 22.54 -4.62 7.18
CA TYR A 568 21.85 -4.42 8.45
C TYR A 568 22.86 -4.55 9.59
N HIS A 569 22.55 -3.90 10.70
CA HIS A 569 23.47 -3.70 11.81
C HIS A 569 22.86 -4.17 13.13
N PHE A 570 23.68 -4.77 13.97
CA PHE A 570 23.28 -5.31 15.27
C PHE A 570 24.46 -5.34 16.24
N TYR A 571 24.18 -5.56 17.52
CA TYR A 571 25.20 -5.94 18.52
C TYR A 571 24.65 -7.05 19.42
N PHE A 572 25.56 -7.73 20.13
CA PHE A 572 25.21 -8.71 21.14
C PHE A 572 25.40 -8.14 22.56
N PRO A 573 24.39 -8.21 23.45
CA PRO A 573 24.52 -7.76 24.83
C PRO A 573 25.14 -8.81 25.76
N ALA A 574 25.17 -10.08 25.36
CA ALA A 574 25.66 -11.19 26.20
C ALA A 574 26.47 -12.20 25.39
N THR A 575 27.40 -12.88 26.06
CA THR A 575 28.19 -13.97 25.48
C THR A 575 27.31 -15.18 25.19
N GLY A 576 27.74 -16.05 24.28
CA GLY A 576 26.98 -17.23 23.90
C GLY A 576 27.29 -17.72 22.50
N ASN A 577 26.56 -18.74 22.07
CA ASN A 577 26.60 -19.23 20.69
C ASN A 577 25.20 -19.11 20.10
N TYR A 578 25.02 -18.15 19.19
CA TYR A 578 23.69 -17.75 18.75
C TYR A 578 23.38 -18.21 17.33
N PRO A 579 22.25 -18.89 17.07
CA PRO A 579 21.85 -19.25 15.73
C PRO A 579 21.51 -18.00 14.90
N HIS A 580 21.82 -18.07 13.61
CA HIS A 580 21.52 -17.03 12.66
C HIS A 580 20.80 -17.58 11.43
N TYR A 581 19.56 -17.11 11.25
CA TYR A 581 18.78 -17.44 10.06
C TYR A 581 19.33 -16.69 8.85
N PRO A 582 19.74 -17.39 7.78
CA PRO A 582 20.47 -16.77 6.70
C PRO A 582 19.54 -15.98 5.77
N VAL A 583 20.13 -15.09 4.97
CA VAL A 583 19.41 -14.42 3.88
C VAL A 583 18.70 -15.44 2.98
N HIS A 584 17.45 -15.14 2.64
CA HIS A 584 16.65 -15.88 1.67
C HIS A 584 16.19 -14.95 0.56
N VAL A 585 16.33 -15.39 -0.70
CA VAL A 585 15.97 -14.62 -1.89
C VAL A 585 14.83 -15.34 -2.61
N ALA A 586 13.70 -14.66 -2.74
CA ALA A 586 12.50 -15.18 -3.37
C ALA A 586 12.18 -14.46 -4.68
N LYS A 587 11.60 -15.19 -5.63
CA LYS A 587 10.99 -14.63 -6.86
C LYS A 587 9.58 -15.17 -6.96
N SER A 588 8.62 -14.25 -7.13
CA SER A 588 7.19 -14.60 -7.13
C SER A 588 6.82 -15.48 -5.92
N GLU A 589 7.31 -15.08 -4.74
CA GLU A 589 7.05 -15.72 -3.44
C GLU A 589 7.67 -17.12 -3.24
N ARG A 590 8.30 -17.69 -4.27
CA ARG A 590 9.04 -18.95 -4.19
C ARG A 590 10.51 -18.70 -3.91
N LEU A 591 11.12 -19.53 -3.07
CA LEU A 591 12.55 -19.44 -2.77
C LEU A 591 13.37 -19.82 -4.00
N ILE A 592 14.40 -19.03 -4.32
CA ILE A 592 15.30 -19.31 -5.45
C ILE A 592 16.78 -19.36 -5.07
N ALA A 593 17.19 -18.70 -3.98
CA ALA A 593 18.55 -18.73 -3.46
C ALA A 593 18.55 -18.39 -1.97
N PHE A 594 19.53 -18.89 -1.22
CA PHE A 594 19.73 -18.60 0.20
C PHE A 594 21.20 -18.79 0.56
N ALA A 595 21.66 -18.20 1.66
CA ALA A 595 22.97 -18.49 2.25
C ALA A 595 22.86 -19.62 3.28
N GLU A 596 23.98 -20.22 3.67
CA GLU A 596 23.97 -21.28 4.68
C GLU A 596 23.67 -20.73 6.10
N PRO A 597 22.88 -21.44 6.91
CA PRO A 597 22.66 -21.07 8.30
C PRO A 597 23.96 -21.17 9.09
N SER A 598 24.15 -20.27 10.06
CA SER A 598 25.37 -20.22 10.87
C SER A 598 25.06 -20.05 12.35
N HIS A 599 26.06 -20.32 13.18
CA HIS A 599 26.06 -19.96 14.60
C HIS A 599 27.17 -18.95 14.84
N LEU A 600 26.87 -17.88 15.58
CA LEU A 600 27.79 -16.81 15.87
C LEU A 600 28.28 -16.94 17.32
N LYS A 601 29.58 -17.23 17.48
CA LYS A 601 30.23 -17.32 18.78
C LYS A 601 30.53 -15.93 19.30
N VAL A 602 29.92 -15.56 20.43
CA VAL A 602 30.06 -14.25 21.07
C VAL A 602 30.81 -14.40 22.39
N VAL A 603 31.90 -13.65 22.54
CA VAL A 603 32.76 -13.63 23.71
C VAL A 603 32.89 -12.21 24.25
N GLU A 604 33.26 -12.06 25.51
CA GLU A 604 33.49 -10.74 26.12
C GLU A 604 34.85 -10.19 25.71
N THR A 605 35.87 -11.05 25.82
CA THR A 605 37.23 -10.78 25.38
C THR A 605 37.61 -11.74 24.24
N PRO A 606 38.21 -11.24 23.15
CA PRO A 606 38.59 -12.09 22.02
C PRO A 606 39.61 -13.14 22.46
N SER A 607 39.40 -14.41 22.09
CA SER A 607 40.36 -15.49 22.37
C SER A 607 41.64 -15.36 21.55
N THR A 608 41.51 -14.78 20.35
CA THR A 608 42.63 -14.45 19.47
C THR A 608 42.69 -12.94 19.32
N ILE A 609 43.73 -12.34 19.90
CA ILE A 609 43.95 -10.91 19.84
C ILE A 609 44.49 -10.55 18.46
N ASP A 610 43.79 -9.65 17.76
CA ASP A 610 44.29 -9.04 16.54
C ASP A 610 45.38 -8.01 16.87
N LYS A 611 46.61 -8.51 16.97
CA LYS A 611 47.82 -7.71 17.21
C LYS A 611 48.10 -6.68 16.09
N GLN A 612 47.38 -6.74 14.98
CA GLN A 612 47.51 -5.80 13.86
C GLN A 612 46.41 -4.72 13.88
N SER A 613 45.56 -4.66 14.90
CA SER A 613 44.54 -3.61 15.03
C SER A 613 45.06 -2.41 15.84
N TRP A 614 44.75 -1.18 15.40
CA TRP A 614 45.17 0.03 16.12
C TRP A 614 44.64 0.09 17.56
N ASN A 615 43.40 -0.37 17.79
CA ASN A 615 42.83 -0.40 19.13
C ASN A 615 43.65 -1.26 20.08
N PHE A 616 44.09 -2.45 19.64
CA PHE A 616 44.96 -3.29 20.47
C PHE A 616 46.33 -2.65 20.64
N VAL A 617 46.97 -2.22 19.54
CA VAL A 617 48.32 -1.66 19.61
C VAL A 617 48.37 -0.41 20.51
N SER A 618 47.37 0.47 20.44
CA SER A 618 47.35 1.71 21.22
C SER A 618 47.04 1.55 22.71
N GLN A 619 46.31 0.50 23.11
CA GLN A 619 45.92 0.29 24.50
C GLN A 619 46.79 -0.75 25.21
N ASP A 620 47.18 -1.81 24.50
CA ASP A 620 47.79 -3.02 25.08
C ASP A 620 49.14 -3.38 24.45
N GLY A 621 49.55 -2.69 23.37
CA GLY A 621 50.83 -2.92 22.69
C GLY A 621 52.02 -2.41 23.52
N SER A 622 53.18 -3.05 23.35
CA SER A 622 54.43 -2.47 23.85
C SER A 622 54.81 -1.20 23.09
N GLU A 623 55.71 -0.39 23.64
CA GLU A 623 56.21 0.80 22.93
C GLU A 623 56.80 0.45 21.55
N GLU A 624 57.48 -0.68 21.44
CA GLU A 624 57.97 -1.21 20.15
C GLU A 624 56.83 -1.59 19.21
N ASP A 625 55.73 -2.17 19.71
CA ASP A 625 54.56 -2.52 18.89
C ASP A 625 53.87 -1.26 18.35
N VAL A 626 53.73 -0.22 19.17
CA VAL A 626 53.17 1.08 18.76
C VAL A 626 54.05 1.72 17.69
N ILE A 627 55.36 1.76 17.91
CA ILE A 627 56.32 2.33 16.95
C ILE A 627 56.32 1.51 15.65
N ASN A 628 56.29 0.19 15.73
CA ASN A 628 56.25 -0.69 14.56
C ASN A 628 54.95 -0.53 13.77
N TYR A 629 53.81 -0.36 14.47
CA TYR A 629 52.54 -0.06 13.82
C TYR A 629 52.60 1.29 13.10
N LEU A 630 53.05 2.35 13.78
CA LEU A 630 53.16 3.69 13.20
C LEU A 630 54.12 3.74 12.00
N ARG A 631 55.20 2.94 12.01
CA ARG A 631 56.15 2.84 10.89
C ARG A 631 55.59 2.10 9.69
N ASN A 632 54.82 1.04 9.92
CA ASN A 632 54.45 0.08 8.87
C ASN A 632 53.02 0.27 8.35
N GLN A 633 52.13 0.88 9.13
CA GLN A 633 50.73 1.09 8.77
C GLN A 633 50.49 2.52 8.29
N ASN A 634 49.59 2.67 7.32
CA ASN A 634 49.24 3.98 6.78
C ASN A 634 48.28 4.71 7.73
N LEU A 635 48.75 5.81 8.34
CA LEU A 635 48.03 6.59 9.36
C LEU A 635 47.24 7.76 8.78
N LEU A 636 47.34 8.02 7.47
CA LEU A 636 46.66 9.15 6.85
C LEU A 636 45.15 8.86 6.76
N PRO A 637 44.28 9.75 7.29
CA PRO A 637 42.85 9.62 7.07
C PRO A 637 42.55 9.77 5.59
N ILE A 638 41.65 8.93 5.08
CA ILE A 638 41.13 9.06 3.73
C ILE A 638 40.27 10.34 3.70
N ARG A 639 40.63 11.30 2.83
CA ARG A 639 39.79 12.47 2.52
C ARG A 639 38.59 12.08 1.69
#